data_AF-A0A2P4PGT2-F1
#
_entry.id   AF-A0A2P4PGT2-F1
#
_cell.length_a   1.000
_cell.length_b   1.000
_cell.length_c   1.000
_cell.angle_alpha   90.00
_cell.angle_beta   90.00
_cell.angle_gamma   90.00
#
_symmetry.space_group_name_H-M   'P 1'
#
loop_
_entity.id
_entity.type
_entity.pdbx_description
1 polymer ?
#
loop_
_entity_poly.entity_id
_entity_poly.type
_entity_poly.pdbx_seq_one_letter_code
_entity_poly.pdbx_strand_id
1 'polypeptide(L)'
;MSTQFLSKLSQNYIELLGDNEYYDVTIEVGEDPNVKILRAHINILCYRSPYLRRILASSKKNKDNVLAHIKLPNISPEVFQIILKYIYGGILSLNDHDTSEIFKILLAADELLLQEPVDYLQKYLIGNKSEWMEQNFELIHRTSFQSNSLLQLQQFCTNFMAKSPEKIFKSLDFTSLPEQSLVQLIKRNDLQMKEIEVWEHVLKWGLARNPTLLSDPNNWSENDFKTMENTLQQLLSLIRFFSLSSKEFLEKVHPFKNLLRRQLYEDLLKSHLDPISDPNNSILPPRKIGIEKIIDTKIVNLEIASTISKWIDKTAIVVNSKFDHLRELYLPYKFQLLLRGSRDGFTPKKFHELCDNISHTVTFIKVKGTEEILGGYNPIIWNSNGGWGKTKDSFIFSFKNNNVKDAIISNVTNDLAINYWNIHGPFFGDDIIIYASGGENTDYDCIWCKKNQYEKRIRDTEDRFSMDDYEPNDKNQNYIELLEDNEYYDVTIEVGEDPNVKILRAHINILCYRSPYLRRTLASSKKNKDNVLAHIKLPNISPEVFQVILKYIYGGIFPLNDHDNSEIFKILLAADELLLQELVDYLQTYLIENKSEWLEQHFELVHRKSFQSNSLIKLQQFCTDFMANSPEKIFNSLDFTSLPENSLVQLIKRDDLQMKEVEVWEHVIKWGLAQNPTLLPDTDTWSNEDFKIMENTLKHCLPLVRFFSLSSKNFLQKVRPYKNLLERQLYENLLNSHLDPDSEPIDNISLPRNIKIDGIIDSKIINNLNIISVVSRRIAKMVINNKFDHLRELHLPYKFQLLLRGSRDGFTPKKFHELCDDRPHTVTFIKVKGTKEILGGYNPIIWKSSDGWGKTKDSFIFSFKNNDVKDVTISNIENADYAIYYYYRNGPRFGDDIIMHASGGNYTDYDEIRCKKKYYEKKIRNTENYFSIDDYEVFQIVKK
;
A
#
# COMPACT_ATOMS: atom_id res chain seq x y z
N MET A 1 23.50 9.13 10.19
CA MET A 1 24.56 8.11 10.36
C MET A 1 25.76 8.72 11.12
N SER A 2 26.72 7.89 11.56
CA SER A 2 28.06 8.26 12.08
C SER A 2 29.17 7.57 11.21
N THR A 3 30.52 7.72 11.34
CA THR A 3 31.58 7.02 10.48
C THR A 3 33.02 6.84 11.09
N GLN A 4 33.75 5.72 10.83
CA GLN A 4 34.47 4.90 11.87
C GLN A 4 36.01 5.02 12.14
N PHE A 5 36.42 5.00 13.44
CA PHE A 5 37.79 4.84 13.99
C PHE A 5 37.90 3.95 15.28
N LEU A 6 36.82 3.29 15.73
CA LEU A 6 36.82 2.40 16.91
C LEU A 6 37.82 1.23 16.81
N SER A 7 38.17 0.85 15.58
CA SER A 7 39.07 -0.26 15.28
C SER A 7 40.42 -0.17 15.98
N LYS A 8 40.99 1.04 16.16
CA LYS A 8 42.29 1.19 16.82
C LYS A 8 42.21 1.11 18.35
N LEU A 9 41.15 1.68 18.95
CA LEU A 9 40.90 1.60 20.39
C LEU A 9 40.59 0.15 20.83
N SER A 10 39.75 -0.54 20.07
CA SER A 10 39.46 -1.96 20.23
C SER A 10 40.74 -2.82 20.24
N GLN A 11 41.61 -2.59 19.27
CA GLN A 11 42.86 -3.31 19.11
C GLN A 11 43.79 -3.15 20.34
N ASN A 12 43.84 -1.98 20.97
CA ASN A 12 44.66 -1.76 22.16
C ASN A 12 44.14 -2.51 23.41
N TYR A 13 42.82 -2.70 23.55
CA TYR A 13 42.29 -3.57 24.62
C TYR A 13 42.52 -5.06 24.35
N ILE A 14 42.54 -5.49 23.08
CA ILE A 14 42.93 -6.87 22.72
C ILE A 14 44.43 -7.09 22.99
N GLU A 15 45.28 -6.10 22.74
CA GLU A 15 46.71 -6.12 23.09
C GLU A 15 46.91 -6.27 24.62
N LEU A 16 46.14 -5.54 25.44
CA LEU A 16 46.14 -5.67 26.90
C LEU A 16 45.72 -7.07 27.39
N LEU A 17 44.85 -7.79 26.67
CA LEU A 17 44.51 -9.19 26.99
C LEU A 17 45.67 -10.17 26.72
N GLY A 18 46.60 -9.81 25.84
CA GLY A 18 47.82 -10.57 25.56
C GLY A 18 48.98 -10.29 26.52
N ASP A 19 48.91 -9.19 27.25
CA ASP A 19 49.90 -8.81 28.26
C ASP A 19 49.77 -9.68 29.53
N ASN A 20 50.92 -10.06 30.09
CA ASN A 20 51.02 -10.89 31.29
C ASN A 20 51.43 -10.10 32.55
N GLU A 21 51.68 -8.80 32.46
CA GLU A 21 52.24 -8.02 33.58
C GLU A 21 51.18 -7.51 34.59
N TYR A 22 49.91 -7.32 34.18
CA TYR A 22 48.92 -6.56 34.98
C TYR A 22 47.60 -7.28 35.30
N TYR A 23 47.50 -8.61 35.09
CA TYR A 23 46.28 -9.37 35.38
C TYR A 23 46.00 -9.51 36.89
N ASP A 24 44.73 -9.37 37.30
CA ASP A 24 44.29 -9.48 38.71
C ASP A 24 43.29 -10.64 38.96
N VAL A 25 42.90 -11.37 37.91
CA VAL A 25 42.06 -12.57 37.99
C VAL A 25 42.52 -13.69 37.05
N THR A 26 42.31 -14.92 37.51
CA THR A 26 42.43 -16.16 36.72
C THR A 26 41.08 -16.83 36.55
N ILE A 27 40.84 -17.39 35.36
CA ILE A 27 39.59 -18.03 34.97
C ILE A 27 39.92 -19.45 34.52
N GLU A 28 39.46 -20.44 35.28
CA GLU A 28 39.51 -21.85 34.89
C GLU A 28 38.27 -22.17 34.07
N VAL A 29 38.46 -22.70 32.86
CA VAL A 29 37.40 -22.93 31.88
C VAL A 29 37.47 -24.38 31.38
N GLY A 30 36.30 -25.00 31.20
CA GLY A 30 36.15 -26.38 30.72
C GLY A 30 36.08 -27.42 31.85
N GLU A 31 35.90 -28.68 31.46
CA GLU A 31 35.92 -29.86 32.33
C GLU A 31 37.07 -30.81 31.94
N ASP A 32 37.53 -31.62 32.90
CA ASP A 32 38.66 -32.54 32.70
C ASP A 32 38.43 -33.53 31.55
N PRO A 33 39.43 -33.78 30.67
CA PRO A 33 40.82 -33.29 30.72
C PRO A 33 41.06 -31.96 29.98
N ASN A 34 40.02 -31.31 29.45
CA ASN A 34 40.14 -30.16 28.55
C ASN A 34 40.00 -28.81 29.29
N VAL A 35 40.73 -28.66 30.39
CA VAL A 35 40.73 -27.44 31.21
C VAL A 35 41.82 -26.48 30.76
N LYS A 36 41.52 -25.17 30.66
CA LYS A 36 42.54 -24.11 30.51
C LYS A 36 42.34 -23.01 31.54
N ILE A 37 43.45 -22.47 32.03
CA ILE A 37 43.47 -21.30 32.91
C ILE A 37 43.83 -20.07 32.07
N LEU A 38 42.97 -19.07 32.10
CA LEU A 38 43.10 -17.80 31.37
C LEU A 38 43.33 -16.65 32.36
N ARG A 39 44.11 -15.66 31.95
CA ARG A 39 44.41 -14.44 32.73
C ARG A 39 43.53 -13.29 32.23
N ALA A 40 43.03 -12.46 33.14
CA ALA A 40 42.16 -11.34 32.81
C ALA A 40 42.18 -10.24 33.90
N HIS A 41 41.40 -9.19 33.65
CA HIS A 41 41.30 -7.97 34.45
C HIS A 41 39.87 -7.80 34.99
N ILE A 42 39.69 -7.78 36.32
CA ILE A 42 38.40 -7.78 37.02
C ILE A 42 37.53 -6.60 36.59
N ASN A 43 38.13 -5.43 36.39
CA ASN A 43 37.43 -4.23 35.94
C ASN A 43 36.71 -4.45 34.59
N ILE A 44 37.43 -4.90 33.57
CA ILE A 44 36.88 -5.13 32.23
C ILE A 44 35.78 -6.20 32.27
N LEU A 45 36.02 -7.34 32.94
CA LEU A 45 35.02 -8.39 33.12
C LEU A 45 33.76 -7.89 33.83
N CYS A 46 33.91 -7.14 34.92
CA CYS A 46 32.79 -6.64 35.71
C CYS A 46 31.99 -5.56 34.98
N TYR A 47 32.58 -4.75 34.11
CA TYR A 47 31.84 -3.75 33.33
C TYR A 47 31.16 -4.33 32.09
N ARG A 48 31.63 -5.47 31.56
CA ARG A 48 31.07 -6.08 30.34
C ARG A 48 30.13 -7.27 30.61
N SER A 49 30.27 -7.99 31.73
CA SER A 49 29.35 -9.07 32.13
C SER A 49 28.73 -8.83 33.53
N PRO A 50 27.39 -8.67 33.62
CA PRO A 50 26.67 -8.64 34.88
C PRO A 50 26.78 -9.95 35.69
N TYR A 51 26.96 -11.09 35.00
CA TYR A 51 27.16 -12.39 35.63
C TYR A 51 28.53 -12.46 36.32
N LEU A 52 29.61 -12.17 35.59
CA LEU A 52 30.97 -12.16 36.16
C LEU A 52 31.10 -11.12 37.28
N ARG A 53 30.43 -9.95 37.18
CA ARG A 53 30.34 -8.96 38.27
C ARG A 53 29.79 -9.57 39.56
N ARG A 54 28.74 -10.41 39.50
CA ARG A 54 28.15 -11.05 40.70
C ARG A 54 29.11 -12.07 41.33
N ILE A 55 29.78 -12.88 40.50
CA ILE A 55 30.72 -13.91 40.97
C ILE A 55 32.01 -13.27 41.54
N LEU A 56 32.55 -12.24 40.89
CA LEU A 56 33.75 -11.54 41.37
C LEU A 56 33.47 -10.63 42.58
N ALA A 57 32.21 -10.28 42.83
CA ALA A 57 31.82 -9.60 44.06
C ALA A 57 31.81 -10.51 45.30
N SER A 58 31.60 -11.83 45.14
CA SER A 58 31.64 -12.78 46.26
C SER A 58 33.05 -13.25 46.61
N SER A 59 33.97 -13.31 45.64
CA SER A 59 35.38 -13.70 45.86
C SER A 59 36.20 -12.65 46.64
N LYS A 60 35.83 -11.36 46.56
CA LYS A 60 36.45 -10.25 47.32
C LYS A 60 36.35 -10.33 48.86
N LYS A 61 35.78 -11.40 49.43
CA LYS A 61 35.64 -11.58 50.89
C LYS A 61 36.83 -12.27 51.57
N ASN A 62 37.75 -12.90 50.82
CA ASN A 62 38.96 -13.50 51.39
C ASN A 62 40.09 -12.46 51.40
N LYS A 63 40.82 -12.37 52.53
CA LYS A 63 41.58 -11.18 52.92
C LYS A 63 43.11 -11.28 52.76
N ASP A 64 43.58 -12.31 52.05
CA ASP A 64 44.98 -12.53 51.75
C ASP A 64 45.27 -12.22 50.28
N ASN A 65 46.53 -11.92 49.94
CA ASN A 65 47.00 -11.46 48.60
C ASN A 65 46.95 -12.56 47.50
N VAL A 66 45.85 -13.30 47.43
CA VAL A 66 45.60 -14.36 46.44
C VAL A 66 44.82 -13.77 45.28
N LEU A 67 45.36 -13.89 44.07
CA LEU A 67 44.68 -13.53 42.81
C LEU A 67 43.27 -14.13 42.78
N ALA A 68 42.29 -13.35 42.31
CA ALA A 68 40.92 -13.86 42.19
C ALA A 68 40.89 -15.06 41.23
N HIS A 69 40.12 -16.09 41.58
CA HIS A 69 40.00 -17.31 40.78
C HIS A 69 38.52 -17.68 40.62
N ILE A 70 38.09 -17.93 39.39
CA ILE A 70 36.72 -18.33 39.06
C ILE A 70 36.73 -19.57 38.14
N LYS A 71 35.70 -20.42 38.25
CA LYS A 71 35.54 -21.63 37.45
C LYS A 71 34.30 -21.55 36.57
N LEU A 72 34.42 -21.94 35.30
CA LEU A 72 33.34 -21.96 34.30
C LEU A 72 33.33 -23.33 33.59
N PRO A 73 32.79 -24.40 34.21
CA PRO A 73 32.85 -25.75 33.66
C PRO A 73 31.97 -25.94 32.42
N ASN A 74 30.77 -25.33 32.40
CA ASN A 74 29.79 -25.45 31.31
C ASN A 74 30.26 -24.89 29.95
N ILE A 75 31.33 -24.10 29.95
CA ILE A 75 31.84 -23.40 28.76
C ILE A 75 33.19 -24.01 28.40
N SER A 76 33.35 -24.47 27.15
CA SER A 76 34.64 -24.95 26.65
C SER A 76 35.68 -23.81 26.54
N PRO A 77 36.98 -24.07 26.75
CA PRO A 77 38.03 -23.04 26.68
C PRO A 77 38.04 -22.23 25.39
N GLU A 78 37.79 -22.88 24.25
CA GLU A 78 37.82 -22.28 22.91
C GLU A 78 36.70 -21.24 22.77
N VAL A 79 35.46 -21.61 23.13
CA VAL A 79 34.30 -20.72 23.17
C VAL A 79 34.54 -19.54 24.12
N PHE A 80 35.08 -19.78 25.31
CA PHE A 80 35.33 -18.70 26.25
C PHE A 80 36.45 -17.76 25.78
N GLN A 81 37.49 -18.25 25.09
CA GLN A 81 38.51 -17.36 24.51
C GLN A 81 37.93 -16.39 23.47
N ILE A 82 36.95 -16.84 22.68
CA ILE A 82 36.23 -15.98 21.72
C ILE A 82 35.41 -14.93 22.47
N ILE A 83 34.66 -15.34 23.48
CA ILE A 83 33.87 -14.43 24.34
C ILE A 83 34.79 -13.45 25.09
N LEU A 84 35.96 -13.89 25.55
CA LEU A 84 36.92 -13.05 26.27
C LEU A 84 37.53 -11.99 25.34
N LYS A 85 37.92 -12.36 24.11
CA LYS A 85 38.33 -11.39 23.08
C LYS A 85 37.22 -10.38 22.76
N TYR A 86 35.98 -10.84 22.67
CA TYR A 86 34.81 -9.95 22.51
C TYR A 86 34.61 -9.02 23.72
N ILE A 87 34.77 -9.50 24.96
CA ILE A 87 34.62 -8.69 26.17
C ILE A 87 35.61 -7.50 26.15
N TYR A 88 36.84 -7.72 25.70
CA TYR A 88 37.89 -6.69 25.64
C TYR A 88 37.78 -5.79 24.41
N GLY A 89 37.70 -6.37 23.21
CA GLY A 89 37.74 -5.60 21.96
C GLY A 89 36.37 -5.19 21.40
N GLY A 90 35.28 -5.79 21.85
CA GLY A 90 33.97 -5.68 21.18
C GLY A 90 33.90 -6.38 19.81
N ILE A 91 34.98 -7.04 19.38
CA ILE A 91 35.05 -7.77 18.10
C ILE A 91 34.73 -9.24 18.35
N LEU A 92 33.73 -9.76 17.63
CA LEU A 92 33.36 -11.17 17.62
C LEU A 92 33.68 -11.75 16.22
N SER A 93 34.78 -12.49 16.09
CA SER A 93 35.11 -13.18 14.84
C SER A 93 34.36 -14.51 14.73
N LEU A 94 33.64 -14.71 13.63
CA LEU A 94 32.88 -15.95 13.35
C LEU A 94 33.36 -16.67 12.08
N ASN A 95 34.33 -16.12 11.35
CA ASN A 95 34.69 -16.57 9.99
C ASN A 95 35.31 -17.97 9.96
N ASP A 96 35.96 -18.38 11.04
CA ASP A 96 36.68 -19.65 11.16
C ASP A 96 35.91 -20.72 11.95
N HIS A 97 34.63 -20.47 12.27
CA HIS A 97 33.82 -21.32 13.17
C HIS A 97 32.63 -21.98 12.48
N ASP A 98 32.33 -23.22 12.87
CA ASP A 98 31.15 -23.94 12.37
C ASP A 98 29.85 -23.47 13.06
N THR A 99 28.69 -23.81 12.48
CA THR A 99 27.40 -23.36 13.02
C THR A 99 27.10 -23.89 14.42
N SER A 100 27.57 -25.08 14.78
CA SER A 100 27.42 -25.66 16.12
C SER A 100 28.28 -24.91 17.14
N GLU A 101 29.51 -24.54 16.78
CA GLU A 101 30.36 -23.67 17.58
C GLU A 101 29.73 -22.29 17.78
N ILE A 102 29.20 -21.67 16.72
CA ILE A 102 28.50 -20.38 16.78
C ILE A 102 27.27 -20.46 17.69
N PHE A 103 26.52 -21.56 17.66
CA PHE A 103 25.41 -21.80 18.59
C PHE A 103 25.90 -21.98 20.04
N LYS A 104 27.01 -22.69 20.29
CA LYS A 104 27.62 -22.79 21.64
C LYS A 104 28.11 -21.44 22.16
N ILE A 105 28.66 -20.58 21.30
CA ILE A 105 29.04 -19.20 21.65
C ILE A 105 27.80 -18.39 22.06
N LEU A 106 26.66 -18.55 21.39
CA LEU A 106 25.40 -17.93 21.79
C LEU A 106 24.95 -18.39 23.19
N LEU A 107 24.99 -19.70 23.48
CA LEU A 107 24.58 -20.22 24.79
C LEU A 107 25.49 -19.75 25.92
N ALA A 108 26.81 -19.74 25.69
CA ALA A 108 27.77 -19.22 26.66
C ALA A 108 27.64 -17.69 26.84
N ALA A 109 27.28 -16.94 25.79
CA ALA A 109 26.99 -15.51 25.91
C ALA A 109 25.71 -15.25 26.73
N ASP A 110 24.67 -16.09 26.59
CA ASP A 110 23.45 -16.05 27.40
C ASP A 110 23.73 -16.36 28.88
N GLU A 111 24.46 -17.45 29.16
CA GLU A 111 24.88 -17.83 30.52
C GLU A 111 25.68 -16.71 31.21
N LEU A 112 26.53 -16.01 30.47
CA LEU A 112 27.32 -14.87 30.95
C LEU A 112 26.58 -13.52 30.94
N LEU A 113 25.28 -13.51 30.58
CA LEU A 113 24.40 -12.33 30.49
C LEU A 113 24.94 -11.23 29.57
N LEU A 114 25.51 -11.61 28.42
CA LEU A 114 26.05 -10.73 27.40
C LEU A 114 25.00 -10.45 26.31
N GLN A 115 24.11 -9.48 26.56
CA GLN A 115 22.96 -9.22 25.68
C GLN A 115 23.35 -8.82 24.23
N GLU A 116 24.41 -8.01 24.07
CA GLU A 116 24.86 -7.52 22.74
C GLU A 116 25.28 -8.67 21.79
N PRO A 117 26.14 -9.63 22.20
CA PRO A 117 26.38 -10.87 21.44
C PRO A 117 25.16 -11.74 21.28
N VAL A 118 24.31 -11.86 22.31
CA VAL A 118 23.08 -12.68 22.24
C VAL A 118 22.15 -12.15 21.14
N ASP A 119 21.93 -10.85 21.06
CA ASP A 119 21.09 -10.25 20.01
C ASP A 119 21.70 -10.34 18.62
N TYR A 120 23.03 -10.21 18.50
CA TYR A 120 23.75 -10.35 17.24
C TYR A 120 23.76 -11.81 16.73
N LEU A 121 24.10 -12.77 17.59
CA LEU A 121 24.22 -14.18 17.24
C LEU A 121 22.87 -14.81 16.89
N GLN A 122 21.79 -14.42 17.59
CA GLN A 122 20.44 -14.82 17.18
C GLN A 122 20.11 -14.35 15.76
N LYS A 123 20.36 -13.07 15.44
CA LYS A 123 20.16 -12.52 14.08
C LYS A 123 21.05 -13.22 13.06
N TYR A 124 22.31 -13.47 13.39
CA TYR A 124 23.27 -14.14 12.52
C TYR A 124 22.85 -15.57 12.17
N LEU A 125 22.43 -16.36 13.17
CA LEU A 125 22.00 -17.74 12.98
C LEU A 125 20.69 -17.82 12.16
N ILE A 126 19.70 -16.99 12.49
CA ILE A 126 18.43 -16.93 11.76
C ILE A 126 18.65 -16.47 10.31
N GLY A 127 19.49 -15.45 10.08
CA GLY A 127 19.71 -14.85 8.77
C GLY A 127 20.63 -15.64 7.85
N ASN A 128 21.71 -16.25 8.39
CA ASN A 128 22.79 -16.84 7.58
C ASN A 128 22.90 -18.36 7.67
N LYS A 129 22.25 -19.01 8.65
CA LYS A 129 22.44 -20.44 8.95
C LYS A 129 21.12 -21.23 8.99
N SER A 130 20.09 -20.73 8.29
CA SER A 130 18.72 -21.25 8.30
C SER A 130 18.60 -22.77 8.10
N GLU A 131 19.33 -23.37 7.15
CA GLU A 131 19.29 -24.82 6.91
C GLU A 131 19.69 -25.64 8.15
N TRP A 132 20.77 -25.26 8.84
CA TRP A 132 21.18 -25.90 10.08
C TRP A 132 20.16 -25.65 11.20
N MET A 133 19.53 -24.47 11.22
CA MET A 133 18.47 -24.12 12.17
C MET A 133 17.20 -24.96 11.98
N GLU A 134 16.87 -25.34 10.73
CA GLU A 134 15.78 -26.29 10.45
C GLU A 134 16.15 -27.72 10.85
N GLN A 135 17.37 -28.16 10.53
CA GLN A 135 17.84 -29.52 10.84
C GLN A 135 17.95 -29.77 12.36
N ASN A 136 18.23 -28.73 13.15
CA ASN A 136 18.39 -28.80 14.60
C ASN A 136 17.20 -28.19 15.36
N PHE A 137 16.02 -28.09 14.72
CA PHE A 137 14.85 -27.37 15.26
C PHE A 137 14.45 -27.81 16.68
N GLU A 138 14.48 -29.10 17.01
CA GLU A 138 14.13 -29.59 18.36
C GLU A 138 15.05 -29.01 19.44
N LEU A 139 16.37 -29.04 19.20
CA LEU A 139 17.38 -28.50 20.11
C LEU A 139 17.17 -26.98 20.30
N ILE A 140 16.98 -26.27 19.19
CA ILE A 140 16.81 -24.81 19.20
C ILE A 140 15.50 -24.42 19.88
N HIS A 141 14.42 -25.15 19.63
CA HIS A 141 13.13 -24.95 20.29
C HIS A 141 13.27 -25.18 21.80
N ARG A 142 13.77 -26.35 22.22
CA ARG A 142 13.93 -26.67 23.64
C ARG A 142 14.79 -25.63 24.37
N THR A 143 15.93 -25.26 23.80
CA THR A 143 16.86 -24.32 24.44
C THR A 143 16.34 -22.88 24.42
N SER A 144 15.72 -22.41 23.33
CA SER A 144 15.17 -21.04 23.27
C SER A 144 13.97 -20.83 24.20
N PHE A 145 13.11 -21.83 24.41
CA PHE A 145 12.00 -21.75 25.36
C PHE A 145 12.41 -22.04 26.83
N GLN A 146 13.67 -22.41 27.08
CA GLN A 146 14.26 -22.52 28.42
C GLN A 146 14.96 -21.23 28.89
N SER A 147 15.24 -20.29 27.98
CA SER A 147 15.87 -19.00 28.31
C SER A 147 14.94 -17.81 28.00
N ASN A 148 14.94 -16.82 28.88
CA ASN A 148 14.14 -15.61 28.72
C ASN A 148 14.77 -14.56 27.78
N SER A 149 16.04 -14.73 27.39
CA SER A 149 16.78 -13.79 26.51
C SER A 149 16.67 -14.16 25.02
N LEU A 150 16.41 -15.44 24.71
CA LEU A 150 16.44 -16.01 23.36
C LEU A 150 15.14 -15.76 22.57
N LEU A 151 14.55 -14.57 22.74
CA LEU A 151 13.24 -14.19 22.18
C LEU A 151 13.18 -14.26 20.64
N GLN A 152 14.28 -13.94 19.95
CA GLN A 152 14.33 -13.99 18.49
C GLN A 152 14.34 -15.45 18.01
N LEU A 153 15.00 -16.36 18.75
CA LEU A 153 14.91 -17.80 18.49
C LEU A 153 13.55 -18.38 18.83
N GLN A 154 12.90 -17.96 19.92
CA GLN A 154 11.51 -18.33 20.20
C GLN A 154 10.58 -17.88 19.07
N GLN A 155 10.77 -16.67 18.54
CA GLN A 155 9.99 -16.14 17.42
C GLN A 155 10.29 -16.89 16.11
N PHE A 156 11.56 -17.19 15.82
CA PHE A 156 11.96 -18.07 14.70
C PHE A 156 11.26 -19.42 14.81
N CYS A 157 11.35 -20.08 15.97
CA CYS A 157 10.72 -21.36 16.22
C CYS A 157 9.21 -21.27 15.98
N THR A 158 8.53 -20.31 16.59
CA THR A 158 7.07 -20.14 16.45
C THR A 158 6.65 -19.86 15.00
N ASN A 159 7.44 -19.08 14.25
CA ASN A 159 7.19 -18.82 12.84
C ASN A 159 7.49 -20.03 11.95
N PHE A 160 8.52 -20.81 12.25
CA PHE A 160 8.80 -22.09 11.58
C PHE A 160 7.65 -23.07 11.81
N MET A 161 7.10 -23.12 13.04
CA MET A 161 5.93 -23.95 13.36
C MET A 161 4.69 -23.54 12.55
N ALA A 162 4.44 -22.24 12.42
CA ALA A 162 3.34 -21.72 11.62
C ALA A 162 3.52 -22.04 10.12
N LYS A 163 4.75 -21.86 9.59
CA LYS A 163 5.10 -21.98 8.16
C LYS A 163 5.25 -23.41 7.64
N SER A 164 5.76 -24.33 8.46
CA SER A 164 5.98 -25.74 8.11
C SER A 164 5.25 -26.68 9.09
N PRO A 165 3.93 -26.53 9.31
CA PRO A 165 3.21 -27.34 10.28
C PRO A 165 3.28 -28.82 9.92
N GLU A 166 3.23 -29.14 8.62
CA GLU A 166 3.47 -30.46 8.07
C GLU A 166 4.74 -31.14 8.58
N LYS A 167 5.85 -30.41 8.77
CA LYS A 167 7.09 -30.97 9.33
C LYS A 167 6.92 -31.38 10.80
N ILE A 168 6.01 -30.75 11.54
CA ILE A 168 5.78 -30.95 12.98
C ILE A 168 4.70 -32.00 13.24
N PHE A 169 3.58 -31.92 12.53
CA PHE A 169 2.51 -32.92 12.61
C PHE A 169 2.96 -34.29 12.04
N LYS A 170 4.00 -34.32 11.18
CA LYS A 170 4.68 -35.54 10.68
C LYS A 170 5.99 -35.90 11.40
N SER A 171 6.64 -34.98 12.13
CA SER A 171 7.76 -35.37 13.01
C SER A 171 7.23 -36.19 14.19
N LEU A 172 8.09 -37.06 14.73
CA LEU A 172 7.74 -37.93 15.85
C LEU A 172 7.28 -37.12 17.07
N ASP A 173 6.31 -37.69 17.78
CA ASP A 173 5.74 -37.20 19.05
C ASP A 173 4.98 -35.85 19.04
N PHE A 174 4.35 -35.46 17.93
CA PHE A 174 3.28 -34.42 17.95
C PHE A 174 2.21 -34.68 19.04
N THR A 175 1.83 -35.96 19.26
CA THR A 175 0.87 -36.35 20.30
C THR A 175 1.36 -36.09 21.73
N SER A 176 2.67 -35.89 21.94
CA SER A 176 3.26 -35.53 23.24
C SER A 176 3.08 -34.05 23.59
N LEU A 177 2.83 -33.17 22.61
CA LEU A 177 2.79 -31.71 22.80
C LEU A 177 1.83 -31.29 23.92
N PRO A 178 2.25 -30.35 24.79
CA PRO A 178 1.35 -29.74 25.78
C PRO A 178 0.16 -29.04 25.13
N GLU A 179 -1.01 -29.10 25.78
CA GLU A 179 -2.24 -28.46 25.31
C GLU A 179 -2.04 -26.97 25.00
N GLN A 180 -1.30 -26.24 25.85
CA GLN A 180 -1.03 -24.81 25.63
C GLN A 180 -0.26 -24.53 24.34
N SER A 181 0.71 -25.37 23.97
CA SER A 181 1.45 -25.25 22.71
C SER A 181 0.53 -25.51 21.51
N LEU A 182 -0.36 -26.50 21.62
CA LEU A 182 -1.36 -26.81 20.58
C LEU A 182 -2.41 -25.69 20.44
N VAL A 183 -2.88 -25.13 21.55
CA VAL A 183 -3.77 -23.95 21.59
C VAL A 183 -3.10 -22.74 20.93
N GLN A 184 -1.84 -22.45 21.26
CA GLN A 184 -1.10 -21.35 20.62
C GLN A 184 -0.95 -21.54 19.11
N LEU A 185 -0.67 -22.78 18.66
CA LEU A 185 -0.57 -23.12 17.24
C LEU A 185 -1.91 -22.95 16.51
N ILE A 186 -3.00 -23.51 17.06
CA ILE A 186 -4.32 -23.52 16.43
C ILE A 186 -5.05 -22.17 16.55
N LYS A 187 -4.62 -21.28 17.45
CA LYS A 187 -5.12 -19.90 17.47
C LYS A 187 -4.63 -19.06 16.28
N ARG A 188 -3.53 -19.43 15.62
CA ARG A 188 -2.88 -18.63 14.55
C ARG A 188 -3.70 -18.55 13.26
N ASN A 189 -3.77 -17.34 12.69
CA ASN A 189 -4.41 -17.07 11.39
C ASN A 189 -3.54 -17.44 10.19
N ASP A 190 -2.23 -17.55 10.39
CA ASP A 190 -1.19 -17.86 9.40
C ASP A 190 -0.63 -19.29 9.53
N LEU A 191 -1.39 -20.18 10.18
CA LEU A 191 -1.06 -21.60 10.28
C LEU A 191 -1.27 -22.27 8.92
N GLN A 192 -0.16 -22.73 8.34
CA GLN A 192 -0.09 -23.19 6.96
C GLN A 192 -0.63 -24.62 6.72
N MET A 193 -1.86 -24.92 7.16
CA MET A 193 -2.49 -26.26 7.09
C MET A 193 -4.00 -26.14 6.82
N LYS A 194 -4.60 -27.02 6.00
CA LYS A 194 -6.05 -26.97 5.72
C LYS A 194 -6.87 -27.13 7.00
N GLU A 195 -8.01 -26.44 7.09
CA GLU A 195 -8.83 -26.55 8.32
C GLU A 195 -9.29 -27.98 8.59
N ILE A 196 -9.53 -28.77 7.53
CA ILE A 196 -9.84 -30.20 7.67
C ILE A 196 -8.66 -30.99 8.25
N GLU A 197 -7.42 -30.70 7.84
CA GLU A 197 -6.21 -31.32 8.37
C GLU A 197 -6.00 -30.90 9.83
N VAL A 198 -6.23 -29.62 10.17
CA VAL A 198 -6.18 -29.14 11.56
C VAL A 198 -7.19 -29.91 12.43
N TRP A 199 -8.43 -30.08 11.96
CA TRP A 199 -9.46 -30.87 12.64
C TRP A 199 -9.04 -32.34 12.84
N GLU A 200 -8.52 -33.00 11.81
CA GLU A 200 -8.06 -34.39 11.90
C GLU A 200 -6.88 -34.55 12.87
N HIS A 201 -5.94 -33.60 12.91
CA HIS A 201 -4.83 -33.65 13.87
C HIS A 201 -5.27 -33.35 15.32
N VAL A 202 -6.28 -32.50 15.53
CA VAL A 202 -6.90 -32.29 16.86
C VAL A 202 -7.60 -33.55 17.34
N LEU A 203 -8.36 -34.22 16.48
CA LEU A 203 -8.97 -35.52 16.80
C LEU A 203 -7.90 -36.57 17.14
N LYS A 204 -6.81 -36.65 16.36
CA LYS A 204 -5.69 -37.56 16.61
C LYS A 204 -5.00 -37.28 17.96
N TRP A 205 -4.81 -36.01 18.32
CA TRP A 205 -4.27 -35.63 19.63
C TRP A 205 -5.24 -36.00 20.78
N GLY A 206 -6.54 -35.73 20.61
CA GLY A 206 -7.58 -36.08 21.59
C GLY A 206 -7.71 -37.59 21.82
N LEU A 207 -7.62 -38.40 20.76
CA LEU A 207 -7.61 -39.87 20.85
C LEU A 207 -6.34 -40.38 21.54
N ALA A 208 -5.16 -39.81 21.24
CA ALA A 208 -3.92 -40.18 21.92
C ALA A 208 -3.93 -39.88 23.43
N ARG A 209 -4.72 -38.90 23.87
CA ARG A 209 -4.95 -38.59 25.30
C ARG A 209 -6.01 -39.46 25.95
N ASN A 210 -6.84 -40.14 25.16
CA ASN A 210 -7.93 -41.01 25.63
C ASN A 210 -7.84 -42.40 24.94
N PRO A 211 -6.82 -43.21 25.27
CA PRO A 211 -6.51 -44.45 24.53
C PRO A 211 -7.59 -45.56 24.65
N THR A 212 -8.61 -45.37 25.48
CA THR A 212 -9.79 -46.25 25.58
C THR A 212 -10.87 -45.95 24.54
N LEU A 213 -10.79 -44.83 23.83
CA LEU A 213 -11.76 -44.44 22.80
C LEU A 213 -11.46 -45.14 21.47
N LEU A 214 -12.52 -45.67 20.84
CA LEU A 214 -12.45 -46.22 19.49
C LEU A 214 -12.25 -45.11 18.44
N SER A 215 -11.64 -45.42 17.31
CA SER A 215 -11.39 -44.44 16.24
C SER A 215 -12.64 -44.02 15.45
N ASP A 216 -13.69 -44.85 15.46
CA ASP A 216 -14.96 -44.57 14.77
C ASP A 216 -16.03 -44.06 15.77
N PRO A 217 -16.49 -42.80 15.65
CA PRO A 217 -17.48 -42.20 16.56
C PRO A 217 -18.86 -42.86 16.50
N ASN A 218 -19.18 -43.66 15.47
CA ASN A 218 -20.45 -44.39 15.43
C ASN A 218 -20.57 -45.45 16.54
N ASN A 219 -19.45 -45.84 17.16
CA ASN A 219 -19.38 -46.82 18.24
C ASN A 219 -19.22 -46.20 19.64
N TRP A 220 -19.30 -44.87 19.74
CA TRP A 220 -19.11 -44.15 21.01
C TRP A 220 -20.40 -44.09 21.83
N SER A 221 -20.28 -44.32 23.13
CA SER A 221 -21.33 -44.02 24.10
C SER A 221 -21.42 -42.51 24.39
N GLU A 222 -22.50 -42.08 25.04
CA GLU A 222 -22.65 -40.70 25.52
C GLU A 222 -21.51 -40.28 26.47
N ASN A 223 -20.97 -41.21 27.27
CA ASN A 223 -19.84 -40.96 28.15
C ASN A 223 -18.51 -40.81 27.39
N ASP A 224 -18.36 -41.49 26.25
CA ASP A 224 -17.19 -41.37 25.38
C ASP A 224 -17.15 -40.00 24.70
N PHE A 225 -18.29 -39.54 24.17
CA PHE A 225 -18.45 -38.18 23.65
C PHE A 225 -18.12 -37.12 24.72
N LYS A 226 -18.62 -37.27 25.95
CA LYS A 226 -18.34 -36.35 27.06
C LYS A 226 -16.86 -36.33 27.46
N THR A 227 -16.18 -37.47 27.40
CA THR A 227 -14.74 -37.59 27.69
C THR A 227 -13.90 -36.86 26.65
N MET A 228 -14.25 -37.00 25.37
CA MET A 228 -13.61 -36.26 24.28
C MET A 228 -13.95 -34.76 24.31
N GLU A 229 -15.19 -34.37 24.62
CA GLU A 229 -15.60 -32.96 24.77
C GLU A 229 -14.76 -32.24 25.84
N ASN A 230 -14.58 -32.85 27.00
CA ASN A 230 -13.72 -32.31 28.07
C ASN A 230 -12.26 -32.16 27.62
N THR A 231 -11.74 -33.11 26.82
CA THR A 231 -10.36 -33.09 26.33
C THR A 231 -10.13 -32.00 25.28
N LEU A 232 -11.13 -31.72 24.44
CA LEU A 232 -11.02 -30.78 23.32
C LEU A 232 -11.65 -29.42 23.60
N GLN A 233 -12.13 -29.16 24.82
CA GLN A 233 -12.99 -28.01 25.16
C GLN A 233 -12.42 -26.66 24.70
N GLN A 234 -11.13 -26.40 24.92
CA GLN A 234 -10.47 -25.17 24.47
C GLN A 234 -10.26 -25.15 22.94
N LEU A 235 -9.89 -26.29 22.36
CA LEU A 235 -9.53 -26.44 20.95
C LEU A 235 -10.75 -26.34 20.01
N LEU A 236 -11.90 -26.90 20.39
CA LEU A 236 -13.14 -26.87 19.59
C LEU A 236 -13.56 -25.45 19.21
N SER A 237 -13.32 -24.47 20.07
CA SER A 237 -13.64 -23.05 19.83
C SER A 237 -12.71 -22.36 18.81
N LEU A 238 -11.59 -22.98 18.46
CA LEU A 238 -10.56 -22.43 17.57
C LEU A 238 -10.58 -23.03 16.16
N ILE A 239 -11.46 -24.02 15.91
CA ILE A 239 -11.66 -24.65 14.60
C ILE A 239 -12.65 -23.83 13.76
N ARG A 240 -12.26 -23.50 12.52
CA ARG A 240 -13.02 -22.66 11.60
C ARG A 240 -13.97 -23.50 10.74
N PHE A 241 -14.91 -24.20 11.37
CA PHE A 241 -15.81 -25.15 10.69
C PHE A 241 -16.54 -24.57 9.46
N PHE A 242 -16.89 -23.27 9.46
CA PHE A 242 -17.51 -22.57 8.32
C PHE A 242 -16.61 -22.45 7.08
N SER A 243 -15.32 -22.79 7.18
CA SER A 243 -14.37 -22.81 6.05
C SER A 243 -14.25 -24.15 5.34
N LEU A 244 -14.88 -25.20 5.87
CA LEU A 244 -14.92 -26.52 5.26
C LEU A 244 -15.89 -26.53 4.08
N SER A 245 -15.58 -27.32 3.04
CA SER A 245 -16.54 -27.61 1.99
C SER A 245 -17.71 -28.43 2.52
N SER A 246 -18.87 -28.37 1.87
CA SER A 246 -20.03 -29.20 2.23
C SER A 246 -19.74 -30.70 2.22
N LYS A 247 -18.73 -31.13 1.44
CA LYS A 247 -18.25 -32.52 1.41
C LYS A 247 -17.44 -32.86 2.67
N GLU A 248 -16.45 -32.04 3.02
CA GLU A 248 -15.63 -32.25 4.23
C GLU A 248 -16.47 -32.18 5.51
N PHE A 249 -17.43 -31.24 5.57
CA PHE A 249 -18.38 -31.16 6.67
C PHE A 249 -19.17 -32.47 6.82
N LEU A 250 -19.74 -33.00 5.72
CA LEU A 250 -20.54 -34.23 5.75
C LEU A 250 -19.70 -35.49 6.05
N GLU A 251 -18.51 -35.62 5.48
CA GLU A 251 -17.69 -36.83 5.62
C GLU A 251 -16.87 -36.87 6.91
N LYS A 252 -16.49 -35.71 7.48
CA LYS A 252 -15.46 -35.62 8.52
C LYS A 252 -15.87 -34.88 9.79
N VAL A 253 -16.92 -34.06 9.75
CA VAL A 253 -17.43 -33.32 10.91
C VAL A 253 -18.78 -33.87 11.38
N HIS A 254 -19.70 -34.19 10.47
CA HIS A 254 -21.01 -34.75 10.80
C HIS A 254 -20.96 -36.04 11.66
N PRO A 255 -20.01 -36.99 11.47
CA PRO A 255 -19.89 -38.15 12.36
C PRO A 255 -19.65 -37.78 13.83
N PHE A 256 -19.04 -36.62 14.08
CA PHE A 256 -18.74 -36.08 15.40
C PHE A 256 -19.74 -35.01 15.88
N LYS A 257 -20.93 -34.91 15.26
CA LYS A 257 -21.95 -33.88 15.58
C LYS A 257 -22.28 -33.75 17.08
N ASN A 258 -22.18 -34.83 17.85
CA ASN A 258 -22.43 -34.84 19.30
C ASN A 258 -21.33 -34.13 20.12
N LEU A 259 -20.15 -33.86 19.55
CA LEU A 259 -19.10 -33.02 20.17
C LEU A 259 -19.33 -31.51 19.93
N LEU A 260 -20.23 -31.15 19.01
CA LEU A 260 -20.53 -29.76 18.69
C LEU A 260 -21.75 -29.28 19.48
N ARG A 261 -21.67 -28.06 20.02
CA ARG A 261 -22.84 -27.42 20.64
C ARG A 261 -23.96 -27.34 19.62
N ARG A 262 -25.17 -27.75 20.01
CA ARG A 262 -26.35 -27.84 19.11
C ARG A 262 -26.53 -26.61 18.22
N GLN A 263 -26.41 -25.40 18.77
CA GLN A 263 -26.55 -24.16 17.99
C GLN A 263 -25.48 -24.03 16.89
N LEU A 264 -24.21 -24.34 17.19
CA LEU A 264 -23.13 -24.28 16.20
C LEU A 264 -23.34 -25.30 15.08
N TYR A 265 -23.81 -26.51 15.43
CA TYR A 265 -24.12 -27.54 14.44
C TYR A 265 -25.29 -27.14 13.52
N GLU A 266 -26.36 -26.56 14.08
CA GLU A 266 -27.50 -26.05 13.28
C GLU A 266 -27.09 -24.85 12.41
N ASP A 267 -26.29 -23.91 12.93
CA ASP A 267 -25.78 -22.76 12.16
C ASP A 267 -24.88 -23.23 10.99
N LEU A 268 -24.03 -24.23 11.21
CA LEU A 268 -23.21 -24.86 10.16
C LEU A 268 -24.09 -25.55 9.11
N LEU A 269 -25.02 -26.41 9.55
CA LEU A 269 -25.95 -27.13 8.67
C LEU A 269 -26.76 -26.14 7.82
N LYS A 270 -27.25 -25.06 8.41
CA LYS A 270 -27.97 -23.98 7.72
C LYS A 270 -27.08 -23.26 6.70
N SER A 271 -25.82 -22.95 7.04
CA SER A 271 -24.89 -22.29 6.11
C SER A 271 -24.57 -23.12 4.85
N HIS A 272 -24.69 -24.45 4.94
CA HIS A 272 -24.56 -25.36 3.79
C HIS A 272 -25.86 -25.55 3.00
N LEU A 273 -27.03 -25.21 3.55
CA LEU A 273 -28.36 -25.47 2.96
C LEU A 273 -29.11 -24.21 2.48
N ASP A 274 -28.90 -23.04 3.11
CA ASP A 274 -29.55 -21.77 2.77
C ASP A 274 -28.51 -20.64 2.61
N PRO A 275 -28.08 -20.33 1.36
CA PRO A 275 -27.01 -19.37 1.08
C PRO A 275 -27.41 -17.90 1.27
N ILE A 276 -28.68 -17.61 1.59
CA ILE A 276 -29.23 -16.25 1.78
C ILE A 276 -29.27 -15.87 3.27
N SER A 277 -29.26 -16.86 4.16
CA SER A 277 -29.32 -16.66 5.61
C SER A 277 -28.16 -15.84 6.18
N ASP A 278 -28.43 -15.00 7.18
CA ASP A 278 -27.41 -14.16 7.81
C ASP A 278 -26.51 -14.99 8.76
N PRO A 279 -25.18 -14.85 8.69
CA PRO A 279 -24.27 -15.46 9.65
C PRO A 279 -24.34 -14.78 11.02
N ASN A 280 -24.21 -15.55 12.11
CA ASN A 280 -24.02 -14.98 13.44
C ASN A 280 -22.66 -14.26 13.54
N ASN A 281 -22.61 -13.12 14.23
CA ASN A 281 -21.47 -12.19 14.27
C ASN A 281 -20.17 -12.70 14.94
N SER A 282 -20.04 -13.99 15.26
CA SER A 282 -18.90 -14.57 15.99
C SER A 282 -18.18 -15.71 15.24
N ILE A 283 -18.14 -15.65 13.90
CA ILE A 283 -17.49 -16.66 13.06
C ILE A 283 -16.03 -16.31 12.81
N LEU A 284 -15.13 -17.26 13.03
CA LEU A 284 -13.70 -17.11 12.72
C LEU A 284 -13.48 -17.24 11.20
N PRO A 285 -12.68 -16.34 10.57
CA PRO A 285 -12.36 -16.42 9.14
C PRO A 285 -11.42 -17.59 8.84
N PRO A 286 -11.31 -18.05 7.57
CA PRO A 286 -10.40 -19.14 7.17
C PRO A 286 -8.94 -18.87 7.55
N ARG A 287 -8.13 -19.95 7.66
CA ARG A 287 -6.68 -19.80 7.80
C ARG A 287 -6.07 -19.34 6.48
N LYS A 288 -5.06 -18.49 6.58
CA LYS A 288 -4.13 -18.22 5.48
C LYS A 288 -3.19 -19.43 5.47
N ILE A 289 -3.29 -20.25 4.41
CA ILE A 289 -2.62 -21.56 4.30
C ILE A 289 -1.40 -21.46 3.37
N GLY A 290 -0.34 -22.22 3.66
CA GLY A 290 1.03 -21.93 3.22
C GLY A 290 1.34 -22.42 1.84
N ILE A 291 0.72 -21.76 0.89
CA ILE A 291 0.93 -21.96 -0.53
C ILE A 291 2.16 -21.12 -0.97
N GLU A 292 3.14 -20.93 -0.06
CA GLU A 292 4.45 -20.25 -0.25
C GLU A 292 5.35 -20.95 -1.30
N LYS A 293 4.95 -22.14 -1.80
CA LYS A 293 5.61 -22.82 -2.93
C LYS A 293 4.95 -22.60 -4.30
N ILE A 294 3.79 -21.94 -4.37
CA ILE A 294 3.12 -21.63 -5.64
C ILE A 294 3.56 -20.27 -6.18
N ILE A 295 3.98 -19.33 -5.32
CA ILE A 295 4.50 -18.01 -5.71
C ILE A 295 5.75 -17.68 -4.88
N ASP A 296 6.89 -17.49 -5.54
CA ASP A 296 8.12 -16.93 -4.95
C ASP A 296 8.16 -15.40 -5.16
N THR A 297 7.30 -14.67 -4.45
CA THR A 297 7.37 -13.20 -4.42
C THR A 297 7.19 -12.62 -3.03
N LYS A 298 7.90 -11.51 -2.78
CA LYS A 298 7.76 -10.69 -1.57
C LYS A 298 6.63 -9.65 -1.69
N ILE A 299 5.93 -9.62 -2.84
CA ILE A 299 5.04 -8.52 -3.23
C ILE A 299 3.55 -8.82 -2.99
N VAL A 300 3.08 -10.06 -3.18
CA VAL A 300 1.64 -10.40 -3.12
C VAL A 300 1.35 -11.58 -2.21
N ASN A 301 0.14 -11.60 -1.67
CA ASN A 301 -0.40 -12.74 -0.92
C ASN A 301 -1.16 -13.73 -1.82
N LEU A 302 -1.66 -14.80 -1.21
CA LEU A 302 -2.32 -15.91 -1.88
C LEU A 302 -3.80 -15.65 -2.22
N GLU A 303 -4.44 -14.71 -1.53
CA GLU A 303 -5.79 -14.24 -1.87
C GLU A 303 -5.74 -13.50 -3.22
N ILE A 304 -4.74 -12.62 -3.39
CA ILE A 304 -4.40 -11.94 -4.65
C ILE A 304 -4.15 -12.96 -5.76
N ALA A 305 -3.27 -13.92 -5.52
CA ALA A 305 -2.93 -14.97 -6.47
C ALA A 305 -4.14 -15.84 -6.89
N SER A 306 -4.99 -16.19 -5.92
CA SER A 306 -6.22 -16.94 -6.13
C SER A 306 -7.20 -16.13 -6.99
N THR A 307 -7.31 -14.84 -6.70
CA THR A 307 -8.15 -13.90 -7.46
C THR A 307 -7.66 -13.75 -8.89
N ILE A 308 -6.36 -13.58 -9.11
CA ILE A 308 -5.73 -13.57 -10.44
C ILE A 308 -5.95 -14.90 -11.17
N SER A 309 -5.84 -16.05 -10.49
CA SER A 309 -6.07 -17.35 -11.11
C SER A 309 -7.52 -17.51 -11.58
N LYS A 310 -8.50 -17.15 -10.75
CA LYS A 310 -9.94 -17.09 -11.13
C LYS A 310 -10.18 -16.18 -12.32
N TRP A 311 -9.39 -15.10 -12.47
CA TRP A 311 -9.46 -14.18 -13.59
C TRP A 311 -8.85 -14.75 -14.88
N ILE A 312 -7.72 -15.48 -14.82
CA ILE A 312 -7.15 -16.20 -15.97
C ILE A 312 -8.15 -17.26 -16.47
N ASP A 313 -8.74 -18.04 -15.55
CA ASP A 313 -9.65 -19.14 -15.89
C ASP A 313 -11.11 -18.73 -16.18
N LYS A 314 -11.47 -17.46 -15.94
CA LYS A 314 -12.81 -16.89 -16.18
C LYS A 314 -13.94 -17.70 -15.50
N THR A 315 -13.68 -18.33 -14.36
CA THR A 315 -14.65 -19.18 -13.65
C THR A 315 -15.87 -18.38 -13.17
N ALA A 316 -17.07 -18.85 -13.51
CA ALA A 316 -18.32 -18.16 -13.18
C ALA A 316 -18.49 -17.95 -11.66
N ILE A 317 -18.57 -16.70 -11.24
CA ILE A 317 -18.68 -16.33 -9.82
C ILE A 317 -20.15 -16.40 -9.40
N VAL A 318 -20.44 -17.18 -8.35
CA VAL A 318 -21.66 -17.03 -7.56
C VAL A 318 -21.54 -15.72 -6.78
N VAL A 319 -21.78 -14.58 -7.41
CA VAL A 319 -21.89 -13.31 -6.68
C VAL A 319 -23.28 -13.29 -6.04
N ASN A 320 -23.40 -13.81 -4.81
CA ASN A 320 -24.39 -13.41 -3.79
C ASN A 320 -24.49 -14.35 -2.57
N SER A 321 -23.59 -15.33 -2.32
CA SER A 321 -23.60 -15.96 -0.99
C SER A 321 -22.85 -15.10 0.01
N LYS A 322 -23.51 -14.75 1.12
CA LYS A 322 -22.86 -14.05 2.25
C LYS A 322 -21.68 -14.85 2.83
N PHE A 323 -21.58 -16.15 2.54
CA PHE A 323 -20.52 -17.06 3.00
C PHE A 323 -19.35 -17.25 2.01
N ASP A 324 -19.36 -16.68 0.80
CA ASP A 324 -18.33 -16.99 -0.21
C ASP A 324 -16.90 -16.61 0.20
N HIS A 325 -16.75 -15.56 1.00
CA HIS A 325 -15.47 -15.10 1.56
C HIS A 325 -14.92 -16.00 2.68
N LEU A 326 -15.68 -17.03 3.09
CA LEU A 326 -15.28 -18.02 4.09
C LEU A 326 -14.81 -19.33 3.47
N ARG A 327 -14.80 -19.49 2.13
CA ARG A 327 -14.49 -20.76 1.43
C ARG A 327 -13.06 -20.82 0.88
N GLU A 328 -12.62 -22.03 0.49
CA GLU A 328 -11.24 -22.34 0.07
C GLU A 328 -10.72 -21.51 -1.15
N LEU A 329 -9.41 -21.25 -1.19
CA LEU A 329 -8.71 -20.52 -2.25
C LEU A 329 -8.60 -21.34 -3.56
N TYR A 330 -8.58 -20.65 -4.71
CA TYR A 330 -8.52 -21.26 -6.04
C TYR A 330 -7.18 -20.97 -6.72
N LEU A 331 -6.25 -21.93 -6.69
CA LEU A 331 -4.87 -21.76 -7.18
C LEU A 331 -4.44 -22.93 -8.11
N PRO A 332 -5.00 -23.03 -9.33
CA PRO A 332 -4.62 -24.06 -10.32
C PRO A 332 -3.22 -23.87 -10.94
N TYR A 333 -2.63 -22.67 -10.84
CA TYR A 333 -1.34 -22.35 -11.45
C TYR A 333 -0.18 -22.43 -10.45
N LYS A 334 1.00 -22.87 -10.93
CA LYS A 334 2.30 -22.69 -10.25
C LYS A 334 3.03 -21.52 -10.91
N PHE A 335 3.30 -20.46 -10.16
CA PHE A 335 3.99 -19.27 -10.65
C PHE A 335 5.50 -19.43 -10.42
N GLN A 336 6.25 -19.51 -11.51
CA GLN A 336 7.71 -19.51 -11.46
C GLN A 336 8.23 -18.07 -11.50
N LEU A 337 9.08 -17.70 -10.55
CA LEU A 337 9.77 -16.42 -10.56
C LEU A 337 10.84 -16.42 -11.66
N LEU A 338 10.66 -15.57 -12.66
CA LEU A 338 11.62 -15.38 -13.75
C LEU A 338 12.65 -14.30 -13.36
N LEU A 339 12.18 -13.09 -13.13
CA LEU A 339 12.98 -11.93 -12.72
C LEU A 339 12.45 -11.32 -11.42
N ARG A 340 13.36 -10.89 -10.55
CA ARG A 340 13.12 -10.05 -9.38
C ARG A 340 14.14 -8.92 -9.41
N GLY A 341 13.69 -7.67 -9.57
CA GLY A 341 14.58 -6.52 -9.75
C GLY A 341 15.63 -6.37 -8.65
N SER A 342 15.27 -6.59 -7.39
CA SER A 342 16.20 -6.60 -6.25
C SER A 342 17.23 -7.74 -6.22
N ARG A 343 17.05 -8.79 -7.02
CA ARG A 343 18.00 -9.92 -7.17
C ARG A 343 18.83 -9.79 -8.44
N ASP A 344 18.19 -9.42 -9.54
CA ASP A 344 18.75 -9.54 -10.89
C ASP A 344 19.23 -8.19 -11.46
N GLY A 345 18.77 -7.07 -10.90
CA GLY A 345 18.96 -5.72 -11.43
C GLY A 345 17.73 -5.18 -12.16
N PHE A 346 17.70 -3.87 -12.41
CA PHE A 346 16.57 -3.15 -12.99
C PHE A 346 16.84 -2.68 -14.43
N THR A 347 17.59 -3.45 -15.23
CA THR A 347 17.92 -3.10 -16.62
C THR A 347 17.03 -3.82 -17.65
N PRO A 348 16.68 -3.19 -18.79
CA PRO A 348 15.98 -3.84 -19.90
C PRO A 348 16.68 -5.10 -20.40
N LYS A 349 18.01 -5.05 -20.51
CA LYS A 349 18.83 -6.19 -20.90
C LYS A 349 18.63 -7.38 -19.97
N LYS A 350 18.61 -7.17 -18.64
CA LYS A 350 18.37 -8.27 -17.69
C LYS A 350 16.97 -8.86 -17.83
N PHE A 351 15.98 -8.04 -18.12
CA PHE A 351 14.63 -8.51 -18.39
C PHE A 351 14.58 -9.37 -19.65
N HIS A 352 15.13 -8.90 -20.77
CA HIS A 352 15.16 -9.69 -22.00
C HIS A 352 16.01 -10.97 -21.87
N GLU A 353 17.15 -10.92 -21.17
CA GLU A 353 17.96 -12.11 -20.85
C GLU A 353 17.19 -13.21 -20.09
N LEU A 354 16.23 -12.84 -19.23
CA LEU A 354 15.54 -13.77 -18.33
C LEU A 354 14.08 -14.11 -18.74
N CYS A 355 13.43 -13.24 -19.51
CA CYS A 355 12.00 -13.33 -19.82
C CYS A 355 11.69 -13.59 -21.30
N ASP A 356 12.60 -13.26 -22.24
CA ASP A 356 12.34 -13.51 -23.67
C ASP A 356 12.14 -15.00 -23.96
N ASN A 357 11.29 -15.29 -24.95
CA ASN A 357 10.82 -16.63 -25.33
C ASN A 357 9.87 -17.30 -24.32
N ILE A 358 9.46 -16.62 -23.25
CA ILE A 358 8.52 -17.15 -22.23
C ILE A 358 7.13 -16.50 -22.38
N SER A 359 6.06 -17.29 -22.28
CA SER A 359 4.65 -16.86 -22.28
C SER A 359 3.92 -17.20 -20.98
N HIS A 360 2.65 -16.78 -20.86
CA HIS A 360 1.79 -16.95 -19.67
C HIS A 360 2.39 -16.39 -18.36
N THR A 361 3.13 -15.28 -18.46
CA THR A 361 3.81 -14.65 -17.33
C THR A 361 2.88 -13.65 -16.60
N VAL A 362 2.88 -13.64 -15.27
CA VAL A 362 2.31 -12.53 -14.48
C VAL A 362 3.45 -11.67 -13.94
N THR A 363 3.38 -10.36 -14.20
CA THR A 363 4.27 -9.34 -13.61
C THR A 363 3.60 -8.74 -12.38
N PHE A 364 4.36 -8.58 -11.29
CA PHE A 364 3.95 -7.87 -10.08
C PHE A 364 4.91 -6.72 -9.79
N ILE A 365 4.37 -5.55 -9.51
CA ILE A 365 5.11 -4.32 -9.23
C ILE A 365 4.57 -3.79 -7.90
N LYS A 366 5.42 -3.77 -6.86
CA LYS A 366 5.15 -3.03 -5.63
C LYS A 366 5.61 -1.60 -5.83
N VAL A 367 4.76 -0.62 -5.50
CA VAL A 367 5.17 0.78 -5.59
C VAL A 367 5.83 1.23 -4.29
N LYS A 368 7.05 1.77 -4.41
CA LYS A 368 7.85 2.29 -3.29
C LYS A 368 7.01 3.21 -2.39
N GLY A 369 7.12 2.99 -1.07
CA GLY A 369 6.37 3.77 -0.08
C GLY A 369 4.87 3.47 0.01
N THR A 370 4.38 2.37 -0.58
CA THR A 370 2.95 1.99 -0.50
C THR A 370 2.74 0.48 -0.35
N GLU A 371 1.60 0.08 0.21
CA GLU A 371 1.06 -1.29 0.14
C GLU A 371 0.19 -1.53 -1.12
N GLU A 372 0.40 -0.73 -2.17
CA GLU A 372 -0.26 -0.90 -3.45
C GLU A 372 0.55 -1.82 -4.36
N ILE A 373 -0.17 -2.76 -4.97
CA ILE A 373 0.37 -3.74 -5.90
C ILE A 373 -0.36 -3.53 -7.22
N LEU A 374 0.42 -3.38 -8.30
CA LEU A 374 -0.09 -3.37 -9.67
C LEU A 374 0.65 -4.40 -10.51
N GLY A 375 0.05 -4.83 -11.62
CA GLY A 375 0.63 -5.91 -12.41
C GLY A 375 -0.15 -6.23 -13.67
N GLY A 376 0.40 -7.17 -14.44
CA GLY A 376 -0.14 -7.58 -15.73
C GLY A 376 0.09 -9.06 -16.03
N TYR A 377 -0.91 -9.73 -16.58
CA TYR A 377 -0.82 -11.08 -17.14
C TYR A 377 -0.59 -11.02 -18.64
N ASN A 378 0.52 -11.58 -19.11
CA ASN A 378 0.84 -11.73 -20.52
C ASN A 378 0.71 -13.21 -20.94
N PRO A 379 -0.31 -13.61 -21.73
CA PRO A 379 -0.45 -14.97 -22.23
C PRO A 379 0.44 -15.32 -23.44
N ILE A 380 1.18 -14.37 -24.02
CA ILE A 380 2.02 -14.56 -25.22
C ILE A 380 3.52 -14.38 -24.92
N ILE A 381 4.37 -14.78 -25.86
CA ILE A 381 5.83 -14.79 -25.71
C ILE A 381 6.42 -13.37 -25.63
N TRP A 382 7.36 -13.12 -24.72
CA TRP A 382 8.23 -11.93 -24.72
C TRP A 382 9.35 -12.02 -25.77
N ASN A 383 9.74 -10.89 -26.36
CA ASN A 383 10.95 -10.77 -27.19
C ASN A 383 11.49 -9.32 -27.19
N SER A 384 12.69 -9.14 -27.73
CA SER A 384 13.46 -7.89 -27.83
C SER A 384 13.63 -7.37 -29.27
N ASN A 385 12.95 -7.96 -30.26
CA ASN A 385 13.13 -7.65 -31.69
C ASN A 385 12.40 -6.36 -32.15
N GLY A 386 11.78 -5.63 -31.23
CA GLY A 386 10.93 -4.47 -31.51
C GLY A 386 9.50 -4.85 -31.94
N GLY A 387 8.61 -3.86 -31.90
CA GLY A 387 7.20 -4.03 -32.27
C GLY A 387 6.29 -4.42 -31.10
N TRP A 388 5.17 -5.08 -31.43
CA TRP A 388 4.04 -5.31 -30.50
C TRP A 388 3.49 -6.75 -30.58
N GLY A 389 3.24 -7.33 -29.41
CA GLY A 389 2.57 -8.60 -29.20
C GLY A 389 1.06 -8.47 -29.15
N LYS A 390 0.35 -9.39 -29.81
CA LYS A 390 -1.09 -9.34 -30.03
C LYS A 390 -1.84 -10.45 -29.27
N THR A 391 -2.76 -10.09 -28.38
CA THR A 391 -3.64 -11.03 -27.66
C THR A 391 -4.85 -10.30 -27.07
N LYS A 392 -5.93 -11.04 -26.77
CA LYS A 392 -7.16 -10.56 -26.11
C LYS A 392 -7.33 -11.10 -24.67
N ASP A 393 -6.48 -12.03 -24.26
CA ASP A 393 -6.55 -12.70 -22.95
C ASP A 393 -5.56 -12.12 -21.93
N SER A 394 -4.86 -11.04 -22.29
CA SER A 394 -4.04 -10.27 -21.36
C SER A 394 -4.93 -9.37 -20.50
N PHE A 395 -4.56 -9.18 -19.25
CA PHE A 395 -5.21 -8.23 -18.34
C PHE A 395 -4.20 -7.60 -17.39
N ILE A 396 -4.44 -6.37 -16.97
CA ILE A 396 -3.74 -5.70 -15.88
C ILE A 396 -4.64 -5.64 -14.64
N PHE A 397 -4.04 -5.47 -13.46
CA PHE A 397 -4.75 -5.49 -12.20
C PHE A 397 -4.09 -4.63 -11.13
N SER A 398 -4.86 -4.31 -10.08
CA SER A 398 -4.31 -3.77 -8.84
C SER A 398 -5.05 -4.23 -7.58
N PHE A 399 -4.35 -4.11 -6.47
CA PHE A 399 -4.83 -4.42 -5.12
C PHE A 399 -4.40 -3.29 -4.17
N LYS A 400 -5.36 -2.78 -3.40
CA LYS A 400 -5.12 -1.81 -2.31
C LYS A 400 -5.06 -2.56 -0.98
N ASN A 401 -4.08 -2.24 -0.14
CA ASN A 401 -3.90 -2.82 1.21
C ASN A 401 -3.94 -4.36 1.27
N ASN A 402 -3.45 -5.04 0.22
CA ASN A 402 -3.52 -6.50 0.08
C ASN A 402 -4.96 -7.11 0.14
N ASN A 403 -6.02 -6.31 -0.03
CA ASN A 403 -7.41 -6.73 0.08
C ASN A 403 -7.98 -7.16 -1.29
N VAL A 404 -8.58 -8.35 -1.36
CA VAL A 404 -9.23 -8.86 -2.58
C VAL A 404 -10.65 -8.34 -2.80
N LYS A 405 -11.31 -7.80 -1.77
CA LYS A 405 -12.69 -7.28 -1.89
C LYS A 405 -12.78 -6.05 -2.81
N ASP A 406 -11.71 -5.26 -2.85
CA ASP A 406 -11.63 -3.99 -3.57
C ASP A 406 -10.71 -4.10 -4.82
N ALA A 407 -10.40 -5.33 -5.25
CA ALA A 407 -9.44 -5.59 -6.31
C ALA A 407 -9.94 -5.19 -7.70
N ILE A 408 -9.08 -4.55 -8.49
CA ILE A 408 -9.41 -4.08 -9.84
C ILE A 408 -8.76 -5.01 -10.87
N ILE A 409 -9.58 -5.64 -11.72
CA ILE A 409 -9.12 -6.25 -12.98
C ILE A 409 -9.54 -5.42 -14.19
N SER A 410 -8.65 -5.35 -15.17
CA SER A 410 -8.74 -4.61 -16.42
C SER A 410 -8.25 -5.47 -17.59
N ASN A 411 -9.15 -5.95 -18.45
CA ASN A 411 -8.77 -6.78 -19.60
C ASN A 411 -8.23 -5.94 -20.76
N VAL A 412 -7.37 -6.48 -21.63
CA VAL A 412 -6.87 -5.76 -22.80
C VAL A 412 -8.00 -5.49 -23.80
N THR A 413 -8.11 -4.27 -24.31
CA THR A 413 -9.16 -3.86 -25.25
C THR A 413 -8.71 -3.93 -26.72
N ASN A 414 -7.40 -3.93 -26.96
CA ASN A 414 -6.78 -3.90 -28.28
C ASN A 414 -5.78 -5.05 -28.44
N ASP A 415 -5.63 -5.56 -29.66
CA ASP A 415 -4.67 -6.61 -30.02
C ASP A 415 -3.20 -6.08 -30.04
N LEU A 416 -2.81 -5.18 -29.12
CA LEU A 416 -1.47 -4.61 -28.93
C LEU A 416 -1.14 -4.62 -27.43
N ALA A 417 -1.15 -5.82 -26.86
CA ALA A 417 -1.08 -6.03 -25.41
C ALA A 417 0.33 -5.84 -24.84
N ILE A 418 1.37 -6.14 -25.61
CA ILE A 418 2.77 -6.24 -25.15
C ILE A 418 3.70 -5.51 -26.11
N ASN A 419 4.75 -4.86 -25.60
CA ASN A 419 5.77 -4.19 -26.41
C ASN A 419 7.13 -4.89 -26.29
N TYR A 420 7.90 -4.93 -27.39
CA TYR A 420 9.10 -5.76 -27.54
C TYR A 420 10.39 -4.99 -27.85
N TRP A 421 10.46 -3.68 -27.56
CA TRP A 421 11.69 -2.93 -27.79
C TRP A 421 12.76 -3.28 -26.75
N ASN A 422 14.00 -3.54 -27.17
CA ASN A 422 15.13 -3.99 -26.33
C ASN A 422 15.51 -3.05 -25.16
N ILE A 423 15.00 -1.81 -25.16
CA ILE A 423 15.18 -0.82 -24.08
C ILE A 423 14.03 -0.82 -23.06
N HIS A 424 13.06 -1.73 -23.19
CA HIS A 424 11.90 -1.87 -22.29
C HIS A 424 12.03 -3.05 -21.32
N GLY A 425 11.34 -2.96 -20.19
CA GLY A 425 11.08 -4.06 -19.28
C GLY A 425 9.70 -4.70 -19.54
N PRO A 426 9.02 -5.21 -18.50
CA PRO A 426 7.64 -5.66 -18.62
C PRO A 426 6.72 -4.52 -19.06
N PHE A 427 6.28 -4.55 -20.31
CA PHE A 427 5.55 -3.45 -20.94
C PHE A 427 4.19 -3.92 -21.43
N PHE A 428 3.13 -3.49 -20.74
CA PHE A 428 1.75 -3.90 -21.00
C PHE A 428 0.99 -2.74 -21.65
N GLY A 429 0.85 -2.75 -22.97
CA GLY A 429 -0.08 -1.90 -23.71
C GLY A 429 0.09 -0.39 -23.49
N ASP A 430 1.28 0.11 -23.17
CA ASP A 430 1.48 1.47 -22.62
C ASP A 430 0.74 1.79 -21.30
N ASP A 431 -0.03 0.88 -20.71
CA ASP A 431 -0.72 1.05 -19.43
C ASP A 431 0.22 0.82 -18.25
N ILE A 432 1.11 -0.17 -18.37
CA ILE A 432 2.26 -0.36 -17.49
C ILE A 432 3.50 -0.20 -18.37
N ILE A 433 4.26 0.86 -18.14
CA ILE A 433 5.50 1.17 -18.87
C ILE A 433 6.66 1.08 -17.90
N ILE A 434 7.68 0.33 -18.31
CA ILE A 434 8.98 0.22 -17.66
C ILE A 434 10.00 0.30 -18.80
N TYR A 435 10.85 1.34 -18.82
CA TYR A 435 11.97 1.45 -19.78
C TYR A 435 13.14 2.25 -19.22
N ALA A 436 14.30 2.14 -19.87
CA ALA A 436 15.50 2.88 -19.53
C ALA A 436 15.94 3.80 -20.69
N SER A 437 15.95 5.12 -20.47
CA SER A 437 16.24 6.11 -21.52
C SER A 437 17.71 6.15 -21.94
N GLY A 438 18.62 5.72 -21.06
CA GLY A 438 20.05 5.57 -21.34
C GLY A 438 20.43 4.32 -22.15
N GLY A 439 19.44 3.49 -22.56
CA GLY A 439 19.64 2.26 -23.32
C GLY A 439 19.63 0.99 -22.46
N GLU A 440 19.75 -0.17 -23.12
CA GLU A 440 19.45 -1.48 -22.53
C GLU A 440 20.28 -1.89 -21.30
N ASN A 441 21.47 -1.28 -21.12
CA ASN A 441 22.38 -1.54 -19.99
C ASN A 441 22.20 -0.55 -18.83
N THR A 442 21.26 0.40 -18.92
CA THR A 442 20.93 1.34 -17.84
C THR A 442 19.70 0.88 -17.07
N ASP A 443 19.62 1.20 -15.77
CA ASP A 443 18.45 0.87 -14.96
C ASP A 443 17.22 1.68 -15.40
N TYR A 444 16.03 1.15 -15.14
CA TYR A 444 14.75 1.78 -15.49
C TYR A 444 14.57 3.14 -14.80
N ASP A 445 14.79 4.21 -15.56
CA ASP A 445 14.55 5.61 -15.17
C ASP A 445 13.14 6.11 -15.51
N CYS A 446 12.37 5.29 -16.24
CA CYS A 446 11.02 5.60 -16.71
C CYS A 446 10.05 4.45 -16.39
N ILE A 447 9.45 4.52 -15.20
CA ILE A 447 8.39 3.60 -14.75
C ILE A 447 7.14 4.41 -14.43
N TRP A 448 6.00 4.13 -15.08
CA TRP A 448 4.71 4.74 -14.75
C TRP A 448 3.55 3.79 -15.08
N CYS A 449 2.38 4.02 -14.48
CA CYS A 449 1.13 3.37 -14.84
C CYS A 449 0.10 4.41 -15.29
N LYS A 450 -0.43 4.26 -16.50
CA LYS A 450 -1.51 5.09 -17.07
C LYS A 450 -2.56 4.15 -17.66
N LYS A 451 -3.64 4.66 -18.26
CA LYS A 451 -4.55 3.79 -19.02
C LYS A 451 -4.52 4.09 -20.51
N ASN A 452 -4.32 3.06 -21.33
CA ASN A 452 -4.23 3.18 -22.79
C ASN A 452 -4.96 2.03 -23.50
N GLN A 453 -4.41 0.82 -23.54
CA GLN A 453 -4.89 -0.37 -24.26
C GLN A 453 -5.62 -1.40 -23.35
N TYR A 454 -5.82 -1.12 -22.05
CA TYR A 454 -6.62 -1.99 -21.15
C TYR A 454 -7.90 -1.30 -20.63
N GLU A 455 -8.90 -2.11 -20.28
CA GLU A 455 -10.31 -1.74 -20.10
C GLU A 455 -10.58 -0.81 -18.92
N LYS A 456 -9.78 -0.92 -17.86
CA LYS A 456 -9.79 -0.08 -16.66
C LYS A 456 -8.41 0.44 -16.30
N ARG A 457 -8.34 1.67 -15.82
CA ARG A 457 -7.16 2.14 -15.09
C ARG A 457 -7.16 1.48 -13.72
N ILE A 458 -5.96 1.17 -13.23
CA ILE A 458 -5.74 0.33 -12.05
C ILE A 458 -5.01 1.08 -10.92
N ARG A 459 -4.46 2.27 -11.21
CA ARG A 459 -3.72 3.10 -10.26
C ARG A 459 -4.29 4.51 -10.26
N ASP A 460 -4.50 5.09 -9.08
CA ASP A 460 -5.12 6.42 -8.94
C ASP A 460 -4.21 7.59 -9.40
N THR A 461 -2.90 7.37 -9.55
CA THR A 461 -1.91 8.35 -10.09
C THR A 461 -1.29 7.88 -11.42
N GLU A 462 -0.79 8.81 -12.25
CA GLU A 462 -0.12 8.51 -13.54
C GLU A 462 1.36 8.90 -13.56
N ASP A 463 1.89 9.35 -12.41
CA ASP A 463 3.25 9.85 -12.25
C ASP A 463 4.30 8.75 -12.32
N ARG A 464 5.57 9.16 -12.52
CA ARG A 464 6.70 8.25 -12.39
C ARG A 464 6.85 7.80 -10.95
N PHE A 465 7.10 6.51 -10.74
CA PHE A 465 7.44 5.95 -9.44
C PHE A 465 8.68 5.08 -9.53
N SER A 466 9.55 5.11 -8.52
CA SER A 466 10.73 4.25 -8.46
C SER A 466 10.40 2.88 -7.84
N MET A 467 11.21 1.89 -8.18
CA MET A 467 11.31 0.61 -7.47
C MET A 467 12.53 0.69 -6.53
N ASP A 468 12.44 0.09 -5.35
CA ASP A 468 13.44 0.27 -4.28
C ASP A 468 14.17 -1.04 -3.93
N ASP A 469 15.44 -0.92 -3.57
CA ASP A 469 16.12 -1.75 -2.56
C ASP A 469 17.32 -0.96 -1.96
N TYR A 470 17.73 -1.30 -0.75
CA TYR A 470 18.29 -0.34 0.24
C TYR A 470 19.81 -0.48 0.53
N GLU A 471 20.47 0.61 0.97
CA GLU A 471 21.89 0.68 1.38
C GLU A 471 22.20 0.11 2.79
N PRO A 472 23.48 -0.13 3.15
CA PRO A 472 23.88 -0.22 4.56
C PRO A 472 25.15 0.55 5.01
N ASN A 473 25.00 1.33 6.09
CA ASN A 473 25.91 1.54 7.27
C ASN A 473 27.44 1.80 7.12
N ASP A 474 28.01 2.70 7.97
CA ASP A 474 28.58 2.35 9.31
C ASP A 474 29.14 3.56 10.13
N LYS A 475 29.20 3.44 11.47
CA LYS A 475 29.27 4.42 12.63
C LYS A 475 30.61 5.09 12.98
N ASN A 476 30.68 5.95 14.03
CA ASN A 476 31.91 6.65 14.50
C ASN A 476 31.79 7.91 15.42
N GLN A 477 32.65 8.04 16.44
CA GLN A 477 33.02 9.21 17.23
C GLN A 477 34.54 9.17 17.52
N ASN A 478 35.26 10.28 17.30
CA ASN A 478 36.57 10.59 17.94
C ASN A 478 36.76 12.11 18.20
N TYR A 479 35.69 12.92 18.01
CA TYR A 479 35.68 14.37 18.28
C TYR A 479 34.67 14.78 19.36
N ILE A 480 33.88 13.84 19.90
CA ILE A 480 32.98 14.13 21.05
C ILE A 480 33.76 14.22 22.36
N GLU A 481 34.92 13.57 22.48
CA GLU A 481 35.76 13.66 23.69
C GLU A 481 36.20 15.11 23.97
N LEU A 482 36.43 15.92 22.92
CA LEU A 482 36.71 17.36 23.04
C LEU A 482 35.49 18.19 23.52
N LEU A 483 34.27 17.66 23.45
CA LEU A 483 33.06 18.29 24.00
C LEU A 483 32.85 17.90 25.47
N GLU A 484 33.45 16.80 25.93
CA GLU A 484 33.33 16.30 27.31
C GLU A 484 34.52 16.75 28.20
N ASP A 485 35.63 17.20 27.59
CA ASP A 485 36.70 17.92 28.28
C ASP A 485 36.22 19.28 28.84
N ASN A 486 36.60 19.55 30.08
CA ASN A 486 36.23 20.75 30.83
C ASN A 486 37.36 21.79 30.95
N GLU A 487 38.56 21.51 30.44
CA GLU A 487 39.75 22.34 30.69
C GLU A 487 39.95 23.52 29.71
N TYR A 488 39.40 23.48 28.48
CA TYR A 488 39.79 24.42 27.40
C TYR A 488 38.66 25.17 26.66
N TYR A 489 37.44 25.21 27.21
CA TYR A 489 36.31 25.92 26.59
C TYR A 489 36.46 27.46 26.62
N ASP A 490 36.08 28.15 25.54
CA ASP A 490 36.15 29.62 25.40
C ASP A 490 34.77 30.31 25.24
N VAL A 491 33.68 29.53 25.16
CA VAL A 491 32.29 30.01 25.14
C VAL A 491 31.36 29.16 26.01
N THR A 492 30.36 29.84 26.56
CA THR A 492 29.20 29.24 27.22
C THR A 492 27.92 29.53 26.44
N ILE A 493 27.03 28.55 26.36
CA ILE A 493 25.76 28.61 25.62
C ILE A 493 24.64 28.30 26.60
N GLU A 494 23.80 29.27 26.90
CA GLU A 494 22.57 29.07 27.66
C GLU A 494 21.44 28.65 26.71
N VAL A 495 20.80 27.52 26.98
CA VAL A 495 19.80 26.90 26.09
C VAL A 495 18.52 26.61 26.87
N GLY A 496 17.37 26.82 26.23
CA GLY A 496 16.04 26.62 26.79
C GLY A 496 15.47 27.84 27.52
N GLU A 497 14.23 27.70 28.01
CA GLU A 497 13.51 28.68 28.82
C GLU A 497 13.22 28.14 30.23
N ASP A 498 13.01 29.04 31.19
CA ASP A 498 12.76 28.70 32.60
C ASP A 498 11.52 27.80 32.76
N PRO A 499 11.59 26.70 33.55
CA PRO A 499 12.68 26.29 34.44
C PRO A 499 13.74 25.37 33.80
N ASN A 500 13.62 25.03 32.52
CA ASN A 500 14.40 24.00 31.83
C ASN A 500 15.62 24.58 31.08
N VAL A 501 16.40 25.43 31.76
CA VAL A 501 17.60 26.05 31.19
C VAL A 501 18.84 25.19 31.50
N LYS A 502 19.71 24.98 30.51
CA LYS A 502 21.06 24.42 30.73
C LYS A 502 22.13 25.32 30.12
N ILE A 503 23.26 25.44 30.81
CA ILE A 503 24.47 26.10 30.31
C ILE A 503 25.42 25.01 29.82
N LEU A 504 25.81 25.10 28.54
CA LEU A 504 26.72 24.19 27.87
C LEU A 504 28.04 24.90 27.57
N ARG A 505 29.15 24.15 27.64
CA ARG A 505 30.51 24.64 27.34
C ARG A 505 30.88 24.25 25.91
N ALA A 506 31.57 25.13 25.19
CA ALA A 506 31.96 24.88 23.81
C ALA A 506 33.16 25.76 23.38
N HIS A 507 33.57 25.59 22.13
CA HIS A 507 34.72 26.21 21.49
C HIS A 507 34.27 27.11 20.31
N ILE A 508 34.52 28.42 20.37
CA ILE A 508 34.08 29.45 19.43
C ILE A 508 34.50 29.11 18.00
N ASN A 509 35.73 28.61 17.83
CA ASN A 509 36.28 28.23 16.53
C ASN A 509 35.42 27.14 15.85
N ILE A 510 35.07 26.05 16.55
CA ILE A 510 34.26 24.95 16.02
C ILE A 510 32.85 25.46 15.64
N LEU A 511 32.19 26.18 16.56
CA LEU A 511 30.85 26.74 16.33
C LEU A 511 30.82 27.71 15.14
N CYS A 512 31.78 28.63 15.07
CA CYS A 512 31.86 29.63 13.99
C CYS A 512 32.18 28.99 12.64
N TYR A 513 32.95 27.90 12.59
CA TYR A 513 33.23 27.21 11.32
C TYR A 513 32.07 26.35 10.83
N ARG A 514 31.22 25.82 11.72
CA ARG A 514 30.10 24.93 11.35
C ARG A 514 28.72 25.61 11.24
N SER A 515 28.46 26.74 11.90
CA SER A 515 27.19 27.49 11.77
C SER A 515 27.42 28.96 11.35
N PRO A 516 26.85 29.40 10.21
CA PRO A 516 26.83 30.81 9.82
C PRO A 516 26.03 31.70 10.79
N TYR A 517 25.00 31.16 11.45
CA TYR A 517 24.25 31.85 12.50
C TYR A 517 25.17 32.12 13.70
N LEU A 518 25.75 31.07 14.29
CA LEU A 518 26.64 31.20 15.45
C LEU A 518 27.87 32.05 15.13
N ARG A 519 28.41 31.99 13.90
CA ARG A 519 29.48 32.90 13.45
C ARG A 519 29.08 34.37 13.55
N ARG A 520 27.86 34.74 13.12
CA ARG A 520 27.39 36.14 13.22
C ARG A 520 27.11 36.52 14.67
N THR A 521 26.50 35.64 15.45
CA THR A 521 26.18 35.86 16.87
C THR A 521 27.44 35.98 17.74
N LEU A 522 28.53 35.26 17.43
CA LEU A 522 29.82 35.32 18.14
C LEU A 522 30.79 36.36 17.56
N ALA A 523 30.53 36.93 16.38
CA ALA A 523 31.34 38.03 15.84
C ALA A 523 31.18 39.34 16.63
N SER A 524 30.06 39.54 17.31
CA SER A 524 29.80 40.72 18.15
C SER A 524 30.49 40.65 19.52
N SER A 525 30.66 39.45 20.10
CA SER A 525 31.26 39.27 21.44
C SER A 525 32.78 39.46 21.46
N LYS A 526 33.47 39.27 20.33
CA LYS A 526 34.93 39.50 20.18
C LYS A 526 35.43 40.94 20.44
N LYS A 527 34.56 41.89 20.76
CA LYS A 527 34.93 43.31 20.97
C LYS A 527 35.28 43.69 22.41
N ASN A 528 35.03 42.83 23.40
CA ASN A 528 35.37 43.12 24.80
C ASN A 528 36.79 42.64 25.12
N LYS A 529 37.61 43.53 25.70
CA LYS A 529 39.06 43.36 25.87
C LYS A 529 39.50 42.73 27.21
N ASP A 530 38.54 42.31 28.03
CA ASP A 530 38.77 41.66 29.31
C ASP A 530 38.55 40.15 29.18
N ASN A 531 39.17 39.35 30.06
CA ASN A 531 39.18 37.87 30.03
C ASN A 531 37.81 37.22 30.38
N VAL A 532 36.73 37.73 29.81
CA VAL A 532 35.36 37.25 30.01
C VAL A 532 35.04 36.26 28.88
N LEU A 533 34.77 35.01 29.26
CA LEU A 533 34.27 33.95 28.37
C LEU A 533 33.08 34.46 27.54
N ALA A 534 33.04 34.11 26.25
CA ALA A 534 31.88 34.48 25.43
C ALA A 534 30.63 33.77 25.96
N HIS A 535 29.48 34.45 25.87
CA HIS A 535 28.21 33.91 26.33
C HIS A 535 27.11 34.22 25.30
N ILE A 536 26.31 33.21 24.94
CA ILE A 536 25.18 33.34 24.02
C ILE A 536 23.95 32.61 24.57
N LYS A 537 22.75 33.07 24.20
CA LYS A 537 21.47 32.48 24.63
C LYS A 537 20.65 31.96 23.45
N LEU A 538 20.03 30.80 23.59
CA LEU A 538 19.21 30.11 22.60
C LEU A 538 17.92 29.58 23.27
N PRO A 539 16.93 30.46 23.54
CA PRO A 539 15.72 30.07 24.29
C PRO A 539 14.79 29.13 23.51
N ASN A 540 14.66 29.33 22.20
CA ASN A 540 13.72 28.59 21.34
C ASN A 540 14.05 27.09 21.16
N ILE A 541 15.27 26.68 21.51
CA ILE A 541 15.78 25.32 21.30
C ILE A 541 15.86 24.64 22.67
N SER A 542 15.34 23.42 22.81
CA SER A 542 15.47 22.68 24.07
C SER A 542 16.93 22.27 24.32
N PRO A 543 17.38 22.17 25.58
CA PRO A 543 18.74 21.74 25.89
C PRO A 543 19.12 20.39 25.28
N GLU A 544 18.18 19.45 25.19
CA GLU A 544 18.36 18.10 24.65
C GLU A 544 18.58 18.15 23.14
N VAL A 545 17.70 18.87 22.42
CA VAL A 545 17.82 19.07 20.96
C VAL A 545 19.14 19.77 20.63
N PHE A 546 19.51 20.80 21.40
CA PHE A 546 20.77 21.49 21.17
C PHE A 546 21.99 20.63 21.53
N GLN A 547 21.94 19.77 22.55
CA GLN A 547 23.03 18.83 22.83
C GLN A 547 23.28 17.87 21.65
N VAL A 548 22.22 17.41 20.98
CA VAL A 548 22.37 16.58 19.76
C VAL A 548 22.97 17.39 18.62
N ILE A 549 22.49 18.62 18.38
CA ILE A 549 23.07 19.51 17.36
C ILE A 549 24.53 19.87 17.68
N LEU A 550 24.88 20.06 18.95
CA LEU A 550 26.25 20.34 19.40
C LEU A 550 27.15 19.12 19.15
N LYS A 551 26.67 17.90 19.45
CA LYS A 551 27.35 16.64 19.09
C LYS A 551 27.51 16.47 17.57
N TYR A 552 26.54 16.91 16.75
CA TYR A 552 26.67 16.96 15.29
C TYR A 552 27.69 18.02 14.82
N ILE A 553 27.71 19.21 15.44
CA ILE A 553 28.66 20.28 15.12
C ILE A 553 30.11 19.82 15.38
N TYR A 554 30.35 19.08 16.47
CA TYR A 554 31.68 18.56 16.83
C TYR A 554 32.04 17.26 16.10
N GLY A 555 31.12 16.30 16.05
CA GLY A 555 31.36 14.98 15.48
C GLY A 555 31.19 14.90 13.97
N GLY A 556 30.55 15.88 13.33
CA GLY A 556 30.10 15.83 11.93
C GLY A 556 28.92 14.87 11.71
N ILE A 557 28.27 14.44 12.78
CA ILE A 557 27.65 13.11 12.86
C ILE A 557 26.29 13.15 13.57
N PHE A 558 25.29 12.49 12.99
CA PHE A 558 23.91 12.54 13.45
C PHE A 558 23.28 11.14 13.54
N PRO A 559 23.11 10.57 14.75
CA PRO A 559 22.55 9.23 14.93
C PRO A 559 21.02 9.24 14.82
N LEU A 560 20.51 9.14 13.58
CA LEU A 560 19.07 9.03 13.27
C LEU A 560 18.32 7.93 14.04
N ASN A 561 19.01 6.87 14.45
CA ASN A 561 18.37 5.70 15.08
C ASN A 561 18.11 5.87 16.58
N ASP A 562 18.72 6.89 17.21
CA ASP A 562 18.60 7.15 18.65
C ASP A 562 17.46 8.14 18.96
N HIS A 563 16.76 8.61 17.93
CA HIS A 563 15.73 9.64 17.98
C HIS A 563 14.45 9.16 17.28
N ASP A 564 13.29 9.45 17.87
CA ASP A 564 12.02 9.23 17.17
C ASP A 564 11.80 10.28 16.06
N ASN A 565 10.83 10.04 15.18
CA ASN A 565 10.57 10.94 14.05
C ASN A 565 10.15 12.37 14.51
N SER A 566 9.56 12.52 15.70
CA SER A 566 9.20 13.83 16.29
C SER A 566 10.45 14.56 16.79
N GLU A 567 11.40 13.85 17.40
CA GLU A 567 12.72 14.38 17.74
C GLU A 567 13.53 14.76 16.51
N ILE A 568 13.59 13.89 15.49
CA ILE A 568 14.24 14.19 14.19
C ILE A 568 13.61 15.46 13.58
N PHE A 569 12.30 15.61 13.64
CA PHE A 569 11.61 16.80 13.16
C PHE A 569 11.93 18.06 14.00
N LYS A 570 11.97 17.97 15.33
CA LYS A 570 12.41 19.08 16.21
C LYS A 570 13.86 19.49 15.91
N ILE A 571 14.73 18.52 15.64
CA ILE A 571 16.13 18.75 15.29
C ILE A 571 16.26 19.41 13.91
N LEU A 572 15.42 19.04 12.92
CA LEU A 572 15.34 19.76 11.64
C LEU A 572 14.97 21.24 11.85
N LEU A 573 13.97 21.55 12.69
CA LEU A 573 13.57 22.93 12.97
C LEU A 573 14.68 23.74 13.66
N ALA A 574 15.40 23.14 14.61
CA ALA A 574 16.53 23.80 15.27
C ALA A 574 17.79 23.90 14.38
N ALA A 575 17.98 22.97 13.43
CA ALA A 575 19.03 23.05 12.42
C ALA A 575 18.77 24.18 11.41
N ASP A 576 17.50 24.44 11.06
CA ASP A 576 17.07 25.58 10.25
C ASP A 576 17.33 26.92 10.98
N GLU A 577 16.90 27.04 12.24
CA GLU A 577 17.16 28.23 13.06
C GLU A 577 18.66 28.56 13.18
N LEU A 578 19.52 27.53 13.28
CA LEU A 578 20.98 27.65 13.34
C LEU A 578 21.67 27.71 11.97
N LEU A 579 20.92 27.72 10.88
CA LEU A 579 21.37 27.78 9.48
C LEU A 579 22.38 26.68 9.10
N LEU A 580 22.15 25.47 9.58
CA LEU A 580 22.93 24.26 9.27
C LEU A 580 22.39 23.61 7.98
N GLN A 581 22.50 24.31 6.84
CA GLN A 581 21.84 23.92 5.58
C GLN A 581 22.13 22.46 5.15
N GLU A 582 23.36 21.98 5.34
CA GLU A 582 23.78 20.59 5.11
C GLU A 582 22.87 19.58 5.85
N LEU A 583 22.58 19.84 7.12
CA LEU A 583 21.73 19.02 7.97
C LEU A 583 20.24 19.22 7.62
N VAL A 584 19.83 20.45 7.30
CA VAL A 584 18.45 20.78 6.88
C VAL A 584 18.06 20.06 5.59
N ASP A 585 18.94 20.08 4.58
CA ASP A 585 18.70 19.42 3.30
C ASP A 585 18.69 17.90 3.44
N TYR A 586 19.61 17.34 4.25
CA TYR A 586 19.65 15.91 4.57
C TYR A 586 18.38 15.46 5.30
N LEU A 587 17.97 16.15 6.36
CA LEU A 587 16.81 15.75 7.17
C LEU A 587 15.48 15.93 6.43
N GLN A 588 15.31 16.99 5.62
CA GLN A 588 14.13 17.10 4.74
C GLN A 588 14.04 15.91 3.78
N THR A 589 15.16 15.56 3.12
CA THR A 589 15.22 14.48 2.13
C THR A 589 14.98 13.13 2.80
N TYR A 590 15.65 12.85 3.92
CA TYR A 590 15.46 11.64 4.72
C TYR A 590 13.99 11.47 5.16
N LEU A 591 13.36 12.51 5.70
CA LEU A 591 11.97 12.44 6.15
C LEU A 591 11.00 12.16 4.99
N ILE A 592 11.19 12.81 3.84
CA ILE A 592 10.33 12.62 2.66
C ILE A 592 10.51 11.21 2.07
N GLU A 593 11.75 10.74 1.92
CA GLU A 593 12.04 9.46 1.24
C GLU A 593 11.86 8.22 2.13
N ASN A 594 12.13 8.35 3.43
CA ASN A 594 12.21 7.20 4.36
C ASN A 594 11.16 7.23 5.48
N LYS A 595 10.42 8.35 5.64
CA LYS A 595 9.42 8.57 6.68
C LYS A 595 8.14 9.24 6.14
N SER A 596 7.87 9.09 4.84
CA SER A 596 6.64 9.60 4.20
C SER A 596 5.38 9.23 5.00
N GLU A 597 5.21 7.97 5.39
CA GLU A 597 4.07 7.53 6.23
C GLU A 597 3.95 8.30 7.56
N TRP A 598 5.07 8.66 8.19
CA TRP A 598 5.03 9.48 9.41
C TRP A 598 4.68 10.94 9.10
N LEU A 599 5.18 11.49 7.98
CA LEU A 599 4.78 12.82 7.50
C LEU A 599 3.29 12.86 7.10
N GLU A 600 2.74 11.77 6.54
CA GLU A 600 1.31 11.62 6.27
C GLU A 600 0.51 11.55 7.58
N GLN A 601 0.99 10.78 8.57
CA GLN A 601 0.35 10.68 9.90
C GLN A 601 0.39 11.98 10.70
N HIS A 602 1.43 12.80 10.53
CA HIS A 602 1.66 14.05 11.27
C HIS A 602 1.50 15.28 10.35
N PHE A 603 0.65 15.15 9.32
CA PHE A 603 0.55 16.08 8.22
C PHE A 603 0.31 17.54 8.65
N GLU A 604 -0.56 17.79 9.63
CA GLU A 604 -0.80 19.16 10.15
C GLU A 604 0.50 19.80 10.65
N LEU A 605 1.22 19.09 11.52
CA LEU A 605 2.42 19.59 12.17
C LEU A 605 3.51 19.89 11.13
N VAL A 606 3.68 18.98 10.16
CA VAL A 606 4.64 19.12 9.05
C VAL A 606 4.26 20.28 8.13
N HIS A 607 2.99 20.39 7.74
CA HIS A 607 2.49 21.48 6.92
C HIS A 607 2.65 22.83 7.63
N ARG A 608 2.09 22.99 8.83
CA ARG A 608 2.16 24.26 9.57
C ARG A 608 3.60 24.73 9.81
N LYS A 609 4.54 23.82 10.12
CA LYS A 609 5.94 24.19 10.37
C LYS A 609 6.75 24.43 9.09
N SER A 610 6.56 23.63 8.04
CA SER A 610 7.27 23.82 6.77
C SER A 610 6.94 25.15 6.11
N PHE A 611 5.67 25.56 6.09
CA PHE A 611 5.21 26.84 5.54
C PHE A 611 5.53 28.07 6.42
N GLN A 612 6.12 27.88 7.61
CA GLN A 612 6.65 28.97 8.46
C GLN A 612 8.12 29.32 8.17
N SER A 613 8.82 28.51 7.36
CA SER A 613 10.23 28.73 7.02
C SER A 613 10.46 28.85 5.51
N ASN A 614 11.42 29.67 5.10
CA ASN A 614 11.82 29.83 3.70
C ASN A 614 12.83 28.76 3.22
N SER A 615 13.36 27.92 4.10
CA SER A 615 14.34 26.87 3.76
C SER A 615 13.71 25.47 3.58
N LEU A 616 12.51 25.26 4.13
CA LEU A 616 11.83 23.96 4.18
C LEU A 616 11.01 23.65 2.91
N ILE A 617 11.53 24.07 1.75
CA ILE A 617 10.83 24.06 0.45
C ILE A 617 10.43 22.64 0.03
N LYS A 618 11.27 21.62 0.31
CA LYS A 618 10.97 20.23 -0.07
C LYS A 618 9.74 19.70 0.69
N LEU A 619 9.61 20.04 1.98
CA LEU A 619 8.46 19.64 2.80
C LEU A 619 7.18 20.40 2.41
N GLN A 620 7.28 21.70 2.07
CA GLN A 620 6.13 22.46 1.56
C GLN A 620 5.55 21.83 0.28
N GLN A 621 6.43 21.41 -0.63
CA GLN A 621 6.02 20.77 -1.88
C GLN A 621 5.40 19.39 -1.64
N PHE A 622 6.05 18.53 -0.83
CA PHE A 622 5.49 17.25 -0.39
C PHE A 622 4.08 17.40 0.19
N CYS A 623 3.87 18.39 1.07
CA CYS A 623 2.57 18.64 1.66
C CYS A 623 1.51 19.06 0.61
N THR A 624 1.89 19.88 -0.36
CA THR A 624 1.00 20.36 -1.43
C THR A 624 0.56 19.23 -2.36
N ASP A 625 1.48 18.32 -2.70
CA ASP A 625 1.21 17.21 -3.63
C ASP A 625 0.40 16.09 -2.95
N PHE A 626 0.65 15.83 -1.66
CA PHE A 626 -0.16 14.90 -0.86
C PHE A 626 -1.63 15.36 -0.75
N MET A 627 -1.85 16.67 -0.62
CA MET A 627 -3.18 17.30 -0.59
C MET A 627 -4.01 17.04 -1.85
N ALA A 628 -3.40 17.04 -3.03
CA ALA A 628 -4.11 16.82 -4.29
C ALA A 628 -4.50 15.35 -4.51
N ASN A 629 -3.58 14.44 -4.20
CA ASN A 629 -3.62 13.04 -4.65
C ASN A 629 -4.25 12.06 -3.65
N SER A 630 -4.44 12.44 -2.39
CA SER A 630 -5.09 11.59 -1.38
C SER A 630 -6.00 12.40 -0.44
N PRO A 631 -7.01 13.12 -0.98
CA PRO A 631 -7.88 13.96 -0.17
C PRO A 631 -8.57 13.15 0.93
N GLU A 632 -9.01 11.91 0.64
CA GLU A 632 -9.59 11.02 1.66
C GLU A 632 -8.66 10.73 2.85
N LYS A 633 -7.34 10.57 2.64
CA LYS A 633 -6.40 10.36 3.76
C LYS A 633 -6.35 11.57 4.70
N ILE A 634 -6.43 12.77 4.13
CA ILE A 634 -6.37 14.03 4.88
C ILE A 634 -7.71 14.30 5.57
N PHE A 635 -8.81 14.23 4.83
CA PHE A 635 -10.16 14.47 5.33
C PHE A 635 -10.61 13.46 6.41
N ASN A 636 -10.13 12.21 6.32
CA ASN A 636 -10.34 11.16 7.33
C ASN A 636 -9.28 11.12 8.43
N SER A 637 -8.22 11.95 8.38
CA SER A 637 -7.23 12.00 9.47
C SER A 637 -7.86 12.51 10.78
N LEU A 638 -7.29 12.10 11.91
CA LEU A 638 -7.72 12.56 13.24
C LEU A 638 -7.56 14.08 13.40
N ASP A 639 -6.53 14.63 12.77
CA ASP A 639 -6.12 16.04 12.88
C ASP A 639 -6.63 16.92 11.71
N PHE A 640 -7.47 16.40 10.80
CA PHE A 640 -8.06 17.17 9.70
C PHE A 640 -8.65 18.51 10.17
N THR A 641 -9.33 18.46 11.30
CA THR A 641 -10.05 19.56 11.92
C THR A 641 -9.16 20.67 12.45
N SER A 642 -7.84 20.45 12.61
CA SER A 642 -6.88 21.47 13.04
C SER A 642 -6.14 22.16 11.89
N LEU A 643 -6.44 21.81 10.62
CA LEU A 643 -5.87 22.49 9.45
C LEU A 643 -6.24 24.00 9.40
N PRO A 644 -5.29 24.90 9.07
CA PRO A 644 -5.59 26.32 8.86
C PRO A 644 -6.54 26.55 7.67
N GLU A 645 -7.47 27.51 7.78
CA GLU A 645 -8.50 27.81 6.78
C GLU A 645 -7.93 27.97 5.36
N ASN A 646 -6.82 28.70 5.20
CA ASN A 646 -6.18 28.90 3.89
C ASN A 646 -5.79 27.58 3.19
N SER A 647 -5.41 26.55 3.95
CA SER A 647 -5.06 25.23 3.42
C SER A 647 -6.32 24.48 2.95
N LEU A 648 -7.41 24.56 3.73
CA LEU A 648 -8.71 24.00 3.34
C LEU A 648 -9.27 24.69 2.09
N VAL A 649 -9.20 26.03 2.02
CA VAL A 649 -9.59 26.86 0.87
C VAL A 649 -8.80 26.49 -0.38
N GLN A 650 -7.48 26.34 -0.27
CA GLN A 650 -6.64 25.89 -1.41
C GLN A 650 -7.01 24.48 -1.88
N LEU A 651 -7.35 23.57 -0.96
CA LEU A 651 -7.77 22.21 -1.28
C LEU A 651 -9.10 22.17 -2.05
N ILE A 652 -10.15 22.79 -1.51
CA ILE A 652 -11.51 22.70 -2.09
C ILE A 652 -11.71 23.59 -3.32
N LYS A 653 -10.81 24.53 -3.60
CA LYS A 653 -10.83 25.34 -4.84
C LYS A 653 -10.53 24.53 -6.10
N ARG A 654 -9.86 23.38 -5.98
CA ARG A 654 -9.31 22.61 -7.12
C ARG A 654 -10.37 21.89 -7.97
N ASP A 655 -10.28 22.03 -9.30
CA ASP A 655 -11.12 21.30 -10.27
C ASP A 655 -10.80 19.80 -10.38
N ASP A 656 -9.57 19.42 -10.02
CA ASP A 656 -9.01 18.06 -10.09
C ASP A 656 -9.03 17.33 -8.74
N LEU A 657 -9.68 17.88 -7.71
CA LEU A 657 -9.87 17.21 -6.42
C LEU A 657 -10.69 15.92 -6.59
N GLN A 658 -10.07 14.77 -6.35
CA GLN A 658 -10.66 13.43 -6.54
C GLN A 658 -11.55 13.03 -5.36
N MET A 659 -12.67 13.73 -5.16
CA MET A 659 -13.66 13.48 -4.10
C MET A 659 -15.06 13.89 -4.59
N LYS A 660 -16.13 13.21 -4.16
CA LYS A 660 -17.50 13.62 -4.52
C LYS A 660 -17.87 14.89 -3.76
N GLU A 661 -18.66 15.77 -4.38
CA GLU A 661 -19.02 17.04 -3.75
C GLU A 661 -19.78 16.88 -2.41
N VAL A 662 -20.52 15.77 -2.24
CA VAL A 662 -21.19 15.47 -0.97
C VAL A 662 -20.17 15.19 0.15
N GLU A 663 -19.08 14.50 -0.16
CA GLU A 663 -18.00 14.21 0.78
C GLU A 663 -17.21 15.49 1.09
N VAL A 664 -16.95 16.36 0.08
CA VAL A 664 -16.35 17.70 0.30
C VAL A 664 -17.21 18.53 1.26
N TRP A 665 -18.52 18.57 1.05
CA TRP A 665 -19.46 19.29 1.91
C TRP A 665 -19.47 18.76 3.36
N GLU A 666 -19.55 17.45 3.54
CA GLU A 666 -19.54 16.82 4.87
C GLU A 666 -18.25 17.14 5.64
N HIS A 667 -17.11 17.21 4.95
CA HIS A 667 -15.84 17.56 5.57
C HIS A 667 -15.70 19.06 5.87
N VAL A 668 -16.22 19.95 5.02
CA VAL A 668 -16.27 21.40 5.32
C VAL A 668 -17.10 21.65 6.59
N ILE A 669 -18.24 20.96 6.76
CA ILE A 669 -19.03 21.00 8.00
C ILE A 669 -18.28 20.40 9.20
N LYS A 670 -17.64 19.23 9.05
CA LYS A 670 -16.81 18.60 10.09
C LYS A 670 -15.70 19.52 10.59
N TRP A 671 -15.05 20.25 9.69
CA TRP A 671 -14.03 21.25 10.03
C TRP A 671 -14.62 22.44 10.78
N GLY A 672 -15.70 23.05 10.27
CA GLY A 672 -16.36 24.20 10.91
C GLY A 672 -16.89 23.90 12.31
N LEU A 673 -17.45 22.71 12.54
CA LEU A 673 -17.88 22.24 13.86
C LEU A 673 -16.72 22.15 14.85
N ALA A 674 -15.56 21.63 14.42
CA ALA A 674 -14.41 21.49 15.31
C ALA A 674 -13.73 22.82 15.65
N GLN A 675 -13.82 23.82 14.77
CA GLN A 675 -13.42 25.21 15.08
C GLN A 675 -14.37 25.88 16.09
N ASN A 676 -15.59 25.36 16.28
CA ASN A 676 -16.63 25.91 17.14
C ASN A 676 -17.18 24.86 18.13
N PRO A 677 -16.38 24.40 19.10
CA PRO A 677 -16.70 23.25 19.95
C PRO A 677 -17.92 23.42 20.87
N THR A 678 -18.51 24.61 20.94
CA THR A 678 -19.78 24.87 21.63
C THR A 678 -21.01 24.47 20.79
N LEU A 679 -20.84 24.22 19.48
CA LEU A 679 -21.92 23.86 18.57
C LEU A 679 -22.10 22.34 18.52
N LEU A 680 -23.33 21.89 18.76
CA LEU A 680 -23.69 20.48 18.60
C LEU A 680 -23.86 20.14 17.10
N PRO A 681 -23.61 18.89 16.67
CA PRO A 681 -23.81 18.50 15.27
C PRO A 681 -25.28 18.51 14.78
N ASP A 682 -26.25 18.63 15.70
CA ASP A 682 -27.67 18.71 15.38
C ASP A 682 -28.09 20.16 15.12
N THR A 683 -28.40 20.48 13.86
CA THR A 683 -28.81 21.82 13.44
C THR A 683 -30.15 22.26 14.02
N ASP A 684 -31.00 21.34 14.47
CA ASP A 684 -32.30 21.69 15.06
C ASP A 684 -32.13 22.29 16.47
N THR A 685 -30.94 22.21 17.08
CA THR A 685 -30.61 22.85 18.36
C THR A 685 -29.94 24.22 18.22
N TRP A 686 -29.70 24.73 17.00
CA TRP A 686 -28.93 25.96 16.77
C TRP A 686 -29.79 27.23 16.84
N SER A 687 -29.27 28.25 17.50
CA SER A 687 -29.80 29.62 17.45
C SER A 687 -29.31 30.39 16.22
N ASN A 688 -29.90 31.56 15.98
CA ASN A 688 -29.45 32.45 14.89
C ASN A 688 -28.00 32.93 15.07
N GLU A 689 -27.50 33.05 16.30
CA GLU A 689 -26.11 33.45 16.55
C GLU A 689 -25.15 32.28 16.29
N ASP A 690 -25.57 31.05 16.57
CA ASP A 690 -24.80 29.82 16.26
C ASP A 690 -24.59 29.65 14.75
N PHE A 691 -25.66 29.87 13.95
CA PHE A 691 -25.54 29.90 12.49
C PHE A 691 -24.57 30.98 12.01
N LYS A 692 -24.61 32.17 12.62
CA LYS A 692 -23.73 33.30 12.27
C LYS A 692 -22.27 33.07 12.67
N ILE A 693 -22.01 32.36 13.76
CA ILE A 693 -20.66 31.91 14.15
C ILE A 693 -20.12 30.97 13.07
N MET A 694 -20.89 29.95 12.68
CA MET A 694 -20.50 28.98 11.65
C MET A 694 -20.35 29.61 10.26
N GLU A 695 -21.24 30.54 9.88
CA GLU A 695 -21.16 31.31 8.62
C GLU A 695 -19.85 32.09 8.53
N ASN A 696 -19.44 32.77 9.61
CA ASN A 696 -18.16 33.48 9.66
C ASN A 696 -16.97 32.53 9.56
N THR A 697 -17.02 31.35 10.21
CA THR A 697 -15.98 30.31 10.14
C THR A 697 -15.83 29.72 8.73
N LEU A 698 -16.92 29.51 8.00
CA LEU A 698 -16.91 28.85 6.68
C LEU A 698 -16.90 29.83 5.51
N LYS A 699 -16.77 31.14 5.76
CA LYS A 699 -16.96 32.21 4.78
C LYS A 699 -16.17 32.05 3.48
N HIS A 700 -14.89 31.66 3.55
CA HIS A 700 -14.07 31.45 2.35
C HIS A 700 -14.24 30.06 1.73
N CYS A 701 -14.87 29.13 2.45
CA CYS A 701 -15.10 27.76 2.01
C CYS A 701 -16.45 27.57 1.29
N LEU A 702 -17.52 28.20 1.77
CA LEU A 702 -18.87 28.07 1.21
C LEU A 702 -18.97 28.34 -0.31
N PRO A 703 -18.31 29.39 -0.87
CA PRO A 703 -18.38 29.66 -2.31
C PRO A 703 -17.67 28.62 -3.21
N LEU A 704 -16.86 27.73 -2.61
CA LEU A 704 -16.06 26.73 -3.32
C LEU A 704 -16.73 25.35 -3.36
N VAL A 705 -17.87 25.18 -2.67
CA VAL A 705 -18.68 23.96 -2.68
C VAL A 705 -19.68 24.00 -3.83
N ARG A 706 -19.64 22.98 -4.70
CA ARG A 706 -20.39 22.93 -5.97
C ARG A 706 -21.78 22.36 -5.78
N PHE A 707 -22.59 22.98 -4.93
CA PHE A 707 -23.88 22.43 -4.47
C PHE A 707 -24.81 21.91 -5.58
N PHE A 708 -24.83 22.53 -6.76
CA PHE A 708 -25.62 22.07 -7.91
C PHE A 708 -25.23 20.67 -8.44
N SER A 709 -24.07 20.13 -8.05
CA SER A 709 -23.64 18.77 -8.39
C SER A 709 -24.19 17.66 -7.50
N LEU A 710 -24.79 18.00 -6.38
CA LEU A 710 -25.37 17.05 -5.45
C LEU A 710 -26.62 16.40 -6.05
N SER A 711 -26.85 15.12 -5.72
CA SER A 711 -28.13 14.47 -5.96
C SER A 711 -29.22 15.06 -5.07
N SER A 712 -30.49 14.98 -5.49
CA SER A 712 -31.62 15.46 -4.68
C SER A 712 -31.69 14.81 -3.29
N LYS A 713 -31.29 13.53 -3.18
CA LYS A 713 -31.13 12.81 -1.91
C LYS A 713 -30.06 13.46 -1.03
N ASN A 714 -28.87 13.74 -1.58
CA ASN A 714 -27.76 14.31 -0.82
C ASN A 714 -28.06 15.76 -0.41
N PHE A 715 -28.64 16.57 -1.31
CA PHE A 715 -29.14 17.91 -0.96
C PHE A 715 -30.15 17.86 0.20
N LEU A 716 -31.17 17.01 0.10
CA LEU A 716 -32.22 16.86 1.11
C LEU A 716 -31.69 16.38 2.47
N GLN A 717 -30.74 15.44 2.48
CA GLN A 717 -30.26 14.79 3.71
C GLN A 717 -29.05 15.50 4.34
N LYS A 718 -28.21 16.19 3.56
CA LYS A 718 -26.91 16.70 4.01
C LYS A 718 -26.78 18.23 3.93
N VAL A 719 -27.47 18.90 3.01
CA VAL A 719 -27.38 20.37 2.85
C VAL A 719 -28.57 21.09 3.48
N ARG A 720 -29.79 20.58 3.28
CA ARG A 720 -31.03 21.18 3.82
C ARG A 720 -31.03 21.46 5.33
N PRO A 721 -30.44 20.62 6.21
CA PRO A 721 -30.35 20.94 7.64
C PRO A 721 -29.60 22.27 7.90
N TYR A 722 -28.57 22.54 7.09
CA TYR A 722 -27.72 23.72 7.16
C TYR A 722 -28.18 24.89 6.27
N LYS A 723 -29.44 24.89 5.80
CA LYS A 723 -29.98 25.91 4.87
C LYS A 723 -29.71 27.37 5.27
N ASN A 724 -29.61 27.65 6.57
CA ASN A 724 -29.39 28.99 7.12
C ASN A 724 -27.93 29.49 6.97
N LEU A 725 -26.98 28.61 6.61
CA LEU A 725 -25.60 28.97 6.25
C LEU A 725 -25.44 29.40 4.79
N LEU A 726 -26.48 29.22 3.97
CA LEU A 726 -26.46 29.58 2.56
C LEU A 726 -27.21 30.89 2.37
N GLU A 727 -26.68 31.78 1.53
CA GLU A 727 -27.42 32.95 1.08
C GLU A 727 -28.79 32.53 0.54
N ARG A 728 -29.85 33.21 1.00
CA ARG A 728 -31.24 32.83 0.68
C ARG A 728 -31.46 32.64 -0.83
N GLN A 729 -30.88 33.50 -1.66
CA GLN A 729 -30.99 33.41 -3.12
C GLN A 729 -30.30 32.16 -3.68
N LEU A 730 -29.12 31.80 -3.18
CA LEU A 730 -28.43 30.56 -3.56
C LEU A 730 -29.24 29.31 -3.16
N TYR A 731 -29.78 29.29 -1.93
CA TYR A 731 -30.60 28.18 -1.45
C TYR A 731 -31.89 28.00 -2.26
N GLU A 732 -32.63 29.07 -2.53
CA GLU A 732 -33.87 29.00 -3.34
C GLU A 732 -33.56 28.55 -4.78
N ASN A 733 -32.48 29.05 -5.40
CA ASN A 733 -32.08 28.63 -6.75
C ASN A 733 -31.64 27.15 -6.79
N LEU A 734 -30.93 26.68 -5.76
CA LEU A 734 -30.56 25.28 -5.61
C LEU A 734 -31.80 24.39 -5.40
N LEU A 735 -32.74 24.80 -4.55
CA LEU A 735 -34.01 24.11 -4.31
C LEU A 735 -34.83 24.03 -5.60
N ASN A 736 -35.02 25.15 -6.30
CA ASN A 736 -35.73 25.22 -7.57
C ASN A 736 -35.10 24.32 -8.63
N SER A 737 -33.76 24.27 -8.73
CA SER A 737 -33.07 23.37 -9.68
C SER A 737 -33.43 21.89 -9.50
N HIS A 738 -33.81 21.47 -8.28
CA HIS A 738 -34.21 20.10 -7.95
C HIS A 738 -35.72 19.85 -8.04
N LEU A 739 -36.56 20.89 -7.99
CA LEU A 739 -38.02 20.78 -7.99
C LEU A 739 -38.66 21.16 -9.33
N ASP A 740 -38.05 22.07 -10.08
CA ASP A 740 -38.54 22.61 -11.35
C ASP A 740 -37.51 22.33 -12.47
N PRO A 741 -37.85 21.47 -13.46
CA PRO A 741 -36.96 21.17 -14.59
C PRO A 741 -36.83 22.29 -15.61
N ASP A 742 -37.77 23.25 -15.65
CA ASP A 742 -37.79 24.36 -16.61
C ASP A 742 -37.00 25.59 -16.10
N SER A 743 -36.68 25.62 -14.80
CA SER A 743 -35.88 26.64 -14.13
C SER A 743 -34.54 26.90 -14.84
N GLU A 744 -34.18 28.17 -15.02
CA GLU A 744 -32.96 28.60 -15.73
C GLU A 744 -31.72 28.51 -14.82
N PRO A 745 -30.60 27.91 -15.27
CA PRO A 745 -29.34 27.99 -14.55
C PRO A 745 -28.82 29.43 -14.46
N ILE A 746 -28.26 29.79 -13.29
CA ILE A 746 -27.55 31.06 -13.12
C ILE A 746 -26.23 31.01 -13.91
N ASP A 747 -25.82 32.14 -14.48
CA ASP A 747 -24.47 32.28 -15.04
C ASP A 747 -23.39 32.02 -13.97
N ASN A 748 -22.25 31.49 -14.41
CA ASN A 748 -21.07 31.16 -13.61
C ASN A 748 -21.21 30.03 -12.56
N ILE A 749 -22.24 29.18 -12.64
CA ILE A 749 -22.27 27.93 -11.85
C ILE A 749 -21.08 27.03 -12.25
N SER A 750 -20.28 26.62 -11.26
CA SER A 750 -19.16 25.69 -11.45
C SER A 750 -19.67 24.30 -11.84
N LEU A 751 -19.07 23.72 -12.89
CA LEU A 751 -19.32 22.34 -13.30
C LEU A 751 -18.89 21.34 -12.21
N PRO A 752 -19.46 20.12 -12.16
CA PRO A 752 -18.94 19.03 -11.32
C PRO A 752 -17.42 18.85 -11.44
N ARG A 753 -16.77 18.44 -10.35
CA ARG A 753 -15.32 18.18 -10.34
C ARG A 753 -14.95 17.11 -11.37
N ASN A 754 -13.77 17.25 -11.96
CA ASN A 754 -13.26 16.34 -12.99
C ASN A 754 -12.69 15.06 -12.32
N ILE A 755 -13.59 14.25 -11.76
CA ILE A 755 -13.26 12.96 -11.17
C ILE A 755 -12.84 12.01 -12.32
N LYS A 756 -11.60 11.51 -12.27
CA LYS A 756 -11.15 10.43 -13.16
C LYS A 756 -11.80 9.14 -12.66
N ILE A 757 -12.79 8.62 -13.41
CA ILE A 757 -13.40 7.33 -13.08
C ILE A 757 -12.91 6.25 -14.03
N ASP A 758 -12.12 5.39 -13.43
CA ASP A 758 -11.23 4.47 -14.10
C ASP A 758 -11.96 3.20 -14.57
N GLY A 759 -12.00 3.01 -15.90
CA GLY A 759 -12.57 1.82 -16.52
C GLY A 759 -14.05 1.83 -16.87
N ILE A 760 -14.55 3.01 -17.24
CA ILE A 760 -15.92 3.17 -17.75
C ILE A 760 -15.97 3.14 -19.28
N ILE A 761 -14.99 3.73 -19.96
CA ILE A 761 -14.87 3.72 -21.42
C ILE A 761 -13.39 3.76 -21.86
N ASP A 762 -13.04 2.99 -22.89
CA ASP A 762 -11.78 3.14 -23.63
C ASP A 762 -12.01 3.98 -24.90
N SER A 763 -11.97 5.30 -24.79
CA SER A 763 -12.19 6.22 -25.91
C SER A 763 -11.02 7.16 -26.12
N LYS A 764 -10.64 7.38 -27.39
CA LYS A 764 -9.76 8.48 -27.82
C LYS A 764 -10.54 9.69 -28.33
N ILE A 765 -11.85 9.54 -28.54
CA ILE A 765 -12.76 10.62 -28.97
C ILE A 765 -13.35 11.36 -27.76
N ILE A 766 -13.74 10.62 -26.71
CA ILE A 766 -14.36 11.13 -25.49
C ILE A 766 -13.33 11.23 -24.36
N ASN A 767 -13.08 12.45 -23.88
CA ASN A 767 -12.33 12.71 -22.65
C ASN A 767 -13.19 13.34 -21.52
N ASN A 768 -14.47 13.63 -21.81
CA ASN A 768 -15.42 14.24 -20.87
C ASN A 768 -16.47 13.20 -20.45
N LEU A 769 -16.38 12.67 -19.22
CA LEU A 769 -17.31 11.64 -18.73
C LEU A 769 -18.77 12.11 -18.64
N ASN A 770 -19.04 13.42 -18.67
CA ASN A 770 -20.40 13.93 -18.75
C ASN A 770 -21.08 13.53 -20.07
N ILE A 771 -20.35 13.41 -21.18
CA ILE A 771 -20.88 12.90 -22.45
C ILE A 771 -21.40 11.47 -22.28
N ILE A 772 -20.62 10.62 -21.60
CA ILE A 772 -21.02 9.24 -21.30
C ILE A 772 -22.19 9.19 -20.30
N SER A 773 -22.23 10.09 -19.32
CA SER A 773 -23.37 10.25 -18.40
C SER A 773 -24.66 10.59 -19.15
N VAL A 774 -24.63 11.56 -20.07
CA VAL A 774 -25.77 11.96 -20.91
C VAL A 774 -26.24 10.81 -21.81
N VAL A 775 -25.33 10.14 -22.52
CA VAL A 775 -25.66 8.98 -23.37
C VAL A 775 -26.22 7.82 -22.53
N SER A 776 -25.64 7.55 -21.37
CA SER A 776 -26.10 6.50 -20.43
C SER A 776 -27.48 6.79 -19.87
N ARG A 777 -27.76 8.03 -19.43
CA ARG A 777 -29.09 8.47 -19.00
C ARG A 777 -30.13 8.25 -20.11
N ARG A 778 -29.73 8.43 -21.38
CA ARG A 778 -30.65 8.28 -22.53
C ARG A 778 -30.96 6.81 -22.80
N ILE A 779 -29.94 5.94 -22.77
CA ILE A 779 -30.11 4.48 -22.88
C ILE A 779 -30.98 3.94 -21.74
N ALA A 780 -30.78 4.45 -20.51
CA ALA A 780 -31.59 4.12 -19.34
C ALA A 780 -33.02 4.71 -19.37
N LYS A 781 -33.39 5.46 -20.42
CA LYS A 781 -34.67 6.18 -20.57
C LYS A 781 -35.01 7.09 -19.38
N MET A 782 -33.99 7.66 -18.73
CA MET A 782 -34.19 8.72 -17.73
C MET A 782 -34.77 9.97 -18.39
N VAL A 783 -35.51 10.76 -17.61
CA VAL A 783 -36.03 12.06 -18.04
C VAL A 783 -34.87 13.05 -18.16
N ILE A 784 -34.35 13.24 -19.38
CA ILE A 784 -33.31 14.24 -19.71
C ILE A 784 -34.00 15.51 -20.23
N ASN A 785 -34.78 16.14 -19.36
CA ASN A 785 -35.49 17.39 -19.67
C ASN A 785 -35.15 18.51 -18.66
N ASN A 786 -34.29 18.27 -17.66
CA ASN A 786 -33.94 19.29 -16.68
C ASN A 786 -32.70 20.06 -17.17
N LYS A 787 -32.77 21.39 -17.27
CA LYS A 787 -31.63 22.23 -17.69
C LYS A 787 -30.37 22.03 -16.83
N PHE A 788 -30.53 21.61 -15.58
CA PHE A 788 -29.45 21.29 -14.65
C PHE A 788 -28.88 19.87 -14.77
N ASP A 789 -29.36 18.99 -15.67
CA ASP A 789 -28.88 17.60 -15.77
C ASP A 789 -27.37 17.50 -16.02
N HIS A 790 -26.81 18.45 -16.78
CA HIS A 790 -25.37 18.57 -17.05
C HIS A 790 -24.53 19.01 -15.83
N LEU A 791 -25.20 19.51 -14.80
CA LEU A 791 -24.59 19.90 -13.54
C LEU A 791 -24.67 18.81 -12.48
N ARG A 792 -25.42 17.70 -12.68
CA ARG A 792 -25.63 16.66 -11.65
C ARG A 792 -24.55 15.58 -11.63
N GLU A 793 -24.49 14.85 -10.52
CA GLU A 793 -23.68 13.63 -10.33
C GLU A 793 -23.72 12.67 -11.54
N LEU A 794 -22.55 12.12 -11.89
CA LEU A 794 -22.35 11.26 -13.05
C LEU A 794 -23.18 9.97 -12.97
N HIS A 795 -23.98 9.69 -14.00
CA HIS A 795 -24.80 8.47 -14.07
C HIS A 795 -24.19 7.47 -15.06
N LEU A 796 -23.41 6.52 -14.54
CA LEU A 796 -22.58 5.61 -15.35
C LEU A 796 -22.84 4.11 -15.02
N PRO A 797 -24.08 3.60 -15.18
CA PRO A 797 -24.46 2.21 -14.87
C PRO A 797 -23.96 1.19 -15.90
N TYR A 798 -23.37 1.65 -17.01
CA TYR A 798 -22.87 0.80 -18.08
C TYR A 798 -21.35 0.88 -18.20
N LYS A 799 -20.80 -0.15 -18.84
CA LYS A 799 -19.42 -0.27 -19.28
C LYS A 799 -19.42 -0.24 -20.81
N PHE A 800 -18.62 0.64 -21.40
CA PHE A 800 -18.53 0.80 -22.85
C PHE A 800 -17.32 0.03 -23.36
N GLN A 801 -17.55 -1.18 -23.86
CA GLN A 801 -16.52 -2.07 -24.40
C GLN A 801 -16.24 -1.74 -25.87
N LEU A 802 -15.03 -1.32 -26.20
CA LEU A 802 -14.66 -0.91 -27.55
C LEU A 802 -14.67 -2.10 -28.51
N LEU A 803 -15.60 -2.11 -29.48
CA LEU A 803 -15.62 -3.08 -30.58
C LEU A 803 -14.67 -2.67 -31.70
N LEU A 804 -14.77 -1.43 -32.15
CA LEU A 804 -14.02 -0.88 -33.28
C LEU A 804 -13.56 0.55 -32.98
N ARG A 805 -12.34 0.90 -33.38
CA ARG A 805 -11.80 2.27 -33.46
C ARG A 805 -11.19 2.45 -34.85
N GLY A 806 -11.63 3.45 -35.62
CA GLY A 806 -11.21 3.67 -37.01
C GLY A 806 -9.69 3.81 -37.15
N SER A 807 -9.06 4.56 -36.25
CA SER A 807 -7.59 4.69 -36.17
C SER A 807 -6.84 3.42 -35.74
N ARG A 808 -7.53 2.40 -35.20
CA ARG A 808 -6.97 1.10 -34.79
C ARG A 808 -7.19 0.03 -35.87
N ASP A 809 -8.40 -0.02 -36.43
CA ASP A 809 -8.88 -1.15 -37.23
C ASP A 809 -9.00 -0.82 -38.73
N GLY A 810 -9.16 0.45 -39.09
CA GLY A 810 -9.39 0.94 -40.45
C GLY A 810 -10.80 1.53 -40.65
N PHE A 811 -10.99 2.23 -41.78
CA PHE A 811 -12.21 2.99 -42.08
C PHE A 811 -13.05 2.32 -43.19
N THR A 812 -13.04 1.00 -43.28
CA THR A 812 -13.75 0.24 -44.35
C THR A 812 -15.03 -0.44 -43.83
N PRO A 813 -16.08 -0.57 -44.67
CA PRO A 813 -17.29 -1.32 -44.33
C PRO A 813 -17.00 -2.77 -43.92
N LYS A 814 -16.05 -3.43 -44.59
CA LYS A 814 -15.62 -4.79 -44.25
C LYS A 814 -15.17 -4.88 -42.79
N LYS A 815 -14.35 -3.93 -42.33
CA LYS A 815 -13.85 -3.93 -40.95
C LYS A 815 -14.97 -3.68 -39.93
N PHE A 816 -15.92 -2.82 -40.26
CA PHE A 816 -17.10 -2.59 -39.45
C PHE A 816 -17.93 -3.87 -39.28
N HIS A 817 -18.30 -4.53 -40.37
CA HIS A 817 -19.08 -5.77 -40.30
C HIS A 817 -18.31 -6.91 -39.59
N GLU A 818 -17.00 -7.06 -39.83
CA GLU A 818 -16.15 -8.04 -39.12
C GLU A 818 -16.14 -7.89 -37.58
N LEU A 819 -16.30 -6.67 -37.07
CA LEU A 819 -16.18 -6.38 -35.63
C LEU A 819 -17.53 -6.08 -34.95
N CYS A 820 -18.55 -5.67 -35.70
CA CYS A 820 -19.81 -5.16 -35.16
C CYS A 820 -21.06 -5.99 -35.54
N ASP A 821 -21.04 -6.81 -36.60
CA ASP A 821 -22.18 -7.69 -36.89
C ASP A 821 -22.45 -8.65 -35.72
N ASP A 822 -23.73 -9.02 -35.54
CA ASP A 822 -24.26 -9.80 -34.41
C ASP A 822 -24.06 -9.17 -33.01
N ARG A 823 -23.56 -7.93 -32.89
CA ARG A 823 -23.43 -7.19 -31.62
C ARG A 823 -24.66 -6.29 -31.36
N PRO A 824 -25.49 -6.59 -30.33
CA PRO A 824 -26.56 -5.69 -29.89
C PRO A 824 -26.03 -4.61 -28.93
N HIS A 825 -26.88 -3.62 -28.62
CA HIS A 825 -26.60 -2.56 -27.64
C HIS A 825 -25.29 -1.80 -27.91
N THR A 826 -25.13 -1.24 -29.11
CA THR A 826 -23.91 -0.53 -29.51
C THR A 826 -24.09 0.98 -29.57
N VAL A 827 -23.07 1.76 -29.18
CA VAL A 827 -23.00 3.21 -29.44
C VAL A 827 -21.84 3.49 -30.37
N THR A 828 -22.10 4.29 -31.41
CA THR A 828 -21.07 4.87 -32.28
C THR A 828 -20.80 6.31 -31.84
N PHE A 829 -19.53 6.68 -31.72
CA PHE A 829 -19.05 8.07 -31.63
C PHE A 829 -18.19 8.38 -32.86
N ILE A 830 -18.34 9.56 -33.44
CA ILE A 830 -17.68 10.01 -34.67
C ILE A 830 -17.07 11.38 -34.40
N LYS A 831 -15.74 11.50 -34.50
CA LYS A 831 -15.00 12.75 -34.35
C LYS A 831 -14.83 13.41 -35.71
N VAL A 832 -15.26 14.65 -35.85
CA VAL A 832 -15.29 15.31 -37.16
C VAL A 832 -14.00 16.08 -37.42
N LYS A 833 -13.39 15.83 -38.59
CA LYS A 833 -12.07 16.31 -38.98
C LYS A 833 -11.94 17.82 -38.85
N GLY A 834 -10.89 18.25 -38.15
CA GLY A 834 -10.60 19.67 -37.94
C GLY A 834 -11.55 20.41 -36.99
N THR A 835 -12.40 19.70 -36.24
CA THR A 835 -13.34 20.32 -35.27
C THR A 835 -13.30 19.61 -33.90
N LYS A 836 -13.93 20.24 -32.91
CA LYS A 836 -14.23 19.62 -31.59
C LYS A 836 -15.64 19.02 -31.54
N GLU A 837 -16.29 18.79 -32.68
CA GLU A 837 -17.63 18.22 -32.75
C GLU A 837 -17.58 16.69 -32.72
N ILE A 838 -18.43 16.11 -31.89
CA ILE A 838 -18.57 14.66 -31.70
C ILE A 838 -20.03 14.30 -31.91
N LEU A 839 -20.32 13.46 -32.90
CA LEU A 839 -21.68 13.01 -33.19
C LEU A 839 -21.77 11.49 -33.20
N GLY A 840 -22.97 10.93 -33.18
CA GLY A 840 -23.10 9.48 -33.03
C GLY A 840 -24.52 8.97 -32.90
N GLY A 841 -24.65 7.69 -32.58
CA GLY A 841 -25.94 7.03 -32.41
C GLY A 841 -25.88 5.73 -31.60
N TYR A 842 -27.00 5.40 -30.97
CA TYR A 842 -27.23 4.17 -30.23
C TYR A 842 -28.06 3.19 -31.05
N ASN A 843 -27.52 2.00 -31.31
CA ASN A 843 -28.24 0.88 -31.90
C ASN A 843 -28.53 -0.19 -30.82
N PRO A 844 -29.79 -0.35 -30.37
CA PRO A 844 -30.16 -1.37 -29.39
C PRO A 844 -30.18 -2.80 -29.96
N ILE A 845 -30.30 -2.97 -31.28
CA ILE A 845 -30.43 -4.27 -31.96
C ILE A 845 -29.10 -4.69 -32.61
N ILE A 846 -28.99 -5.94 -33.08
CA ILE A 846 -27.78 -6.42 -33.76
C ILE A 846 -27.52 -5.69 -35.09
N TRP A 847 -26.24 -5.53 -35.44
CA TRP A 847 -25.83 -5.18 -36.80
C TRP A 847 -25.84 -6.41 -37.71
N LYS A 848 -26.00 -6.15 -39.01
CA LYS A 848 -26.01 -7.15 -40.10
C LYS A 848 -25.48 -6.52 -41.38
N SER A 849 -25.09 -7.38 -42.30
CA SER A 849 -24.65 -7.07 -43.68
C SER A 849 -25.60 -7.61 -44.77
N SER A 850 -26.84 -7.97 -44.39
CA SER A 850 -27.80 -8.72 -45.24
C SER A 850 -28.55 -7.90 -46.31
N ASP A 851 -28.35 -6.58 -46.36
CA ASP A 851 -29.21 -5.60 -47.02
C ASP A 851 -30.65 -5.54 -46.43
N GLY A 852 -31.20 -4.34 -46.25
CA GLY A 852 -32.50 -4.10 -45.61
C GLY A 852 -32.44 -3.36 -44.27
N TRP A 853 -33.61 -3.14 -43.68
CA TRP A 853 -33.79 -2.25 -42.53
C TRP A 853 -34.00 -3.00 -41.20
N GLY A 854 -33.35 -2.52 -40.15
CA GLY A 854 -33.54 -2.95 -38.77
C GLY A 854 -34.56 -2.07 -38.06
N LYS A 855 -35.68 -2.68 -37.62
CA LYS A 855 -36.77 -1.99 -36.92
C LYS A 855 -36.50 -1.85 -35.44
N THR A 856 -36.51 -0.63 -34.90
CA THR A 856 -36.49 -0.38 -33.45
C THR A 856 -37.06 0.99 -33.08
N LYS A 857 -37.67 1.09 -31.89
CA LYS A 857 -38.13 2.35 -31.27
C LYS A 857 -37.12 2.96 -30.30
N ASP A 858 -36.06 2.24 -29.98
CA ASP A 858 -35.12 2.58 -28.89
C ASP A 858 -33.78 3.13 -29.40
N SER A 859 -33.67 3.40 -30.71
CA SER A 859 -32.51 4.06 -31.29
C SER A 859 -32.63 5.58 -31.23
N PHE A 860 -31.50 6.25 -31.00
CA PHE A 860 -31.37 7.70 -31.04
C PHE A 860 -30.01 8.09 -31.58
N ILE A 861 -29.93 9.28 -32.18
CA ILE A 861 -28.68 9.92 -32.63
C ILE A 861 -28.41 11.19 -31.81
N PHE A 862 -27.15 11.62 -31.78
CA PHE A 862 -26.72 12.75 -30.97
C PHE A 862 -25.58 13.57 -31.62
N SER A 863 -25.42 14.82 -31.18
CA SER A 863 -24.24 15.66 -31.45
C SER A 863 -23.89 16.51 -30.23
N PHE A 864 -22.60 16.60 -29.93
CA PHE A 864 -21.97 17.43 -28.89
C PHE A 864 -21.05 18.45 -29.56
N LYS A 865 -21.35 19.74 -29.36
CA LYS A 865 -20.51 20.84 -29.83
C LYS A 865 -19.39 21.09 -28.84
N ASN A 866 -18.18 21.39 -29.33
CA ASN A 866 -17.01 21.73 -28.52
C ASN A 866 -16.62 20.69 -27.43
N ASN A 867 -17.11 19.44 -27.52
CA ASN A 867 -16.97 18.42 -26.46
C ASN A 867 -17.59 18.87 -25.10
N ASP A 868 -18.59 19.76 -25.15
CA ASP A 868 -19.41 20.19 -24.02
C ASP A 868 -20.80 19.51 -24.07
N VAL A 869 -21.37 19.27 -22.90
CA VAL A 869 -22.71 18.72 -22.69
C VAL A 869 -23.81 19.79 -22.63
N LYS A 870 -23.46 21.08 -22.46
CA LYS A 870 -24.43 22.19 -22.43
C LYS A 870 -25.28 22.28 -23.71
N ASP A 871 -24.63 22.13 -24.88
CA ASP A 871 -25.26 22.24 -26.20
C ASP A 871 -25.55 20.87 -26.86
N VAL A 872 -25.81 19.82 -26.07
CA VAL A 872 -26.09 18.49 -26.61
C VAL A 872 -27.41 18.47 -27.39
N THR A 873 -27.37 17.96 -28.62
CA THR A 873 -28.57 17.62 -29.39
C THR A 873 -28.80 16.12 -29.31
N ILE A 874 -29.92 15.67 -28.75
CA ILE A 874 -30.41 14.28 -28.82
C ILE A 874 -31.66 14.24 -29.68
N SER A 875 -31.72 13.27 -30.58
CA SER A 875 -32.76 13.09 -31.60
C SER A 875 -33.17 11.61 -31.64
N ASN A 876 -34.42 11.30 -31.34
CA ASN A 876 -34.88 9.90 -31.31
C ASN A 876 -35.38 9.45 -32.68
N ILE A 877 -35.51 8.13 -32.87
CA ILE A 877 -36.12 7.58 -34.07
C ILE A 877 -37.61 7.94 -34.14
N GLU A 878 -38.00 8.68 -35.17
CA GLU A 878 -39.40 9.07 -35.44
C GLU A 878 -40.10 7.94 -36.21
N ASN A 879 -39.44 7.39 -37.24
CA ASN A 879 -39.94 6.25 -38.01
C ASN A 879 -39.15 4.97 -37.71
N ALA A 880 -39.64 4.19 -36.76
CA ALA A 880 -39.01 2.97 -36.25
C ALA A 880 -38.68 1.90 -37.31
N ASP A 881 -39.37 1.89 -38.46
CA ASP A 881 -39.11 0.92 -39.54
C ASP A 881 -37.81 1.20 -40.31
N TYR A 882 -37.26 2.41 -40.20
CA TYR A 882 -36.06 2.87 -40.90
C TYR A 882 -34.93 3.23 -39.93
N ALA A 883 -34.85 2.57 -38.77
CA ALA A 883 -33.90 2.97 -37.72
C ALA A 883 -32.44 2.70 -38.08
N ILE A 884 -32.13 1.50 -38.59
CA ILE A 884 -30.78 1.01 -38.91
C ILE A 884 -30.79 0.39 -40.31
N TYR A 885 -29.74 0.57 -41.12
CA TYR A 885 -29.67 0.00 -42.48
C TYR A 885 -28.45 -0.92 -42.69
N TYR A 886 -28.70 -2.15 -43.10
CA TYR A 886 -27.77 -3.29 -43.07
C TYR A 886 -27.04 -3.58 -44.39
N TYR A 887 -26.73 -2.55 -45.18
CA TYR A 887 -26.08 -2.73 -46.48
C TYR A 887 -24.55 -2.86 -46.35
N TYR A 888 -23.99 -3.92 -46.94
CA TYR A 888 -22.59 -4.37 -46.81
C TYR A 888 -21.48 -3.36 -47.18
N ARG A 889 -21.81 -2.22 -47.81
CA ARG A 889 -20.89 -1.11 -48.10
C ARG A 889 -21.03 0.08 -47.15
N ASN A 890 -21.80 -0.07 -46.07
CA ASN A 890 -21.94 0.97 -45.05
C ASN A 890 -21.13 0.60 -43.81
N GLY A 891 -20.72 1.64 -43.09
CA GLY A 891 -20.35 1.51 -41.68
C GLY A 891 -21.59 1.67 -40.80
N PRO A 892 -21.47 2.33 -39.64
CA PRO A 892 -22.61 2.77 -38.85
C PRO A 892 -23.56 3.64 -39.69
N ARG A 893 -24.80 3.19 -39.88
CA ARG A 893 -25.85 3.95 -40.56
C ARG A 893 -27.15 3.96 -39.76
N PHE A 894 -27.50 5.15 -39.30
CA PHE A 894 -28.70 5.44 -38.51
C PHE A 894 -29.67 6.20 -39.42
N GLY A 895 -30.71 5.52 -39.89
CA GLY A 895 -31.61 6.08 -40.90
C GLY A 895 -30.90 6.46 -42.20
N ASP A 896 -31.28 7.60 -42.74
CA ASP A 896 -30.45 8.37 -43.68
C ASP A 896 -29.88 9.62 -42.98
N ASP A 897 -29.91 9.63 -41.66
CA ASP A 897 -29.68 10.78 -40.79
C ASP A 897 -28.22 10.84 -40.32
N ILE A 898 -27.58 9.68 -40.16
CA ILE A 898 -26.12 9.49 -40.18
C ILE A 898 -25.81 8.41 -41.21
N ILE A 899 -25.02 8.74 -42.21
CA ILE A 899 -24.55 7.82 -43.25
C ILE A 899 -23.02 7.80 -43.23
N MET A 900 -22.44 6.61 -43.16
CA MET A 900 -21.05 6.31 -43.51
C MET A 900 -21.07 5.24 -44.60
N HIS A 901 -20.69 5.59 -45.81
CA HIS A 901 -20.73 4.73 -46.99
C HIS A 901 -19.40 4.76 -47.74
N ALA A 902 -19.05 3.65 -48.40
CA ALA A 902 -17.89 3.53 -49.27
C ALA A 902 -18.31 3.18 -50.71
N SER A 903 -18.23 4.15 -51.61
CA SER A 903 -18.72 4.03 -52.98
C SER A 903 -17.97 2.95 -53.77
N GLY A 904 -16.65 2.86 -53.56
CA GLY A 904 -15.73 1.91 -54.20
C GLY A 904 -15.88 0.45 -53.78
N GLY A 905 -16.72 0.14 -52.78
CA GLY A 905 -16.96 -1.22 -52.29
C GLY A 905 -16.63 -1.39 -50.81
N ASN A 906 -16.78 -2.61 -50.30
CA ASN A 906 -16.57 -2.89 -48.86
C ASN A 906 -15.10 -2.90 -48.42
N TYR A 907 -14.15 -2.86 -49.35
CA TYR A 907 -12.70 -2.79 -49.10
C TYR A 907 -12.11 -1.37 -49.14
N THR A 908 -12.87 -0.38 -49.63
CA THR A 908 -12.43 1.02 -49.67
C THR A 908 -12.85 1.75 -48.39
N ASP A 909 -12.08 2.76 -47.99
CA ASP A 909 -12.45 3.62 -46.87
C ASP A 909 -13.72 4.42 -47.18
N TYR A 910 -14.43 4.87 -46.13
CA TYR A 910 -15.64 5.70 -46.29
C TYR A 910 -15.30 7.05 -46.96
N ASP A 911 -15.83 7.25 -48.16
CA ASP A 911 -15.76 8.49 -48.94
C ASP A 911 -17.06 9.30 -48.88
N GLU A 912 -18.19 8.63 -48.60
CA GLU A 912 -19.52 9.23 -48.48
C GLU A 912 -20.00 9.26 -47.02
N ILE A 913 -19.52 10.25 -46.25
CA ILE A 913 -19.97 10.52 -44.87
C ILE A 913 -20.80 11.80 -44.81
N ARG A 914 -22.05 11.73 -44.32
CA ARG A 914 -22.94 12.91 -44.17
C ARG A 914 -23.99 12.73 -43.07
N CYS A 915 -24.59 13.85 -42.65
CA CYS A 915 -25.74 13.88 -41.75
C CYS A 915 -26.91 14.64 -42.38
N LYS A 916 -28.14 14.18 -42.17
CA LYS A 916 -29.39 14.82 -42.62
C LYS A 916 -30.49 14.66 -41.55
N LYS A 917 -31.64 15.32 -41.69
CA LYS A 917 -32.86 14.96 -40.95
C LYS A 917 -33.80 14.26 -41.93
N LYS A 918 -34.13 13.00 -41.67
CA LYS A 918 -35.11 12.24 -42.45
C LYS A 918 -36.00 11.38 -41.54
N TYR A 919 -35.42 10.46 -40.78
CA TYR A 919 -36.15 9.50 -39.95
C TYR A 919 -36.00 9.72 -38.44
N TYR A 920 -35.09 10.58 -37.99
CA TYR A 920 -34.94 10.97 -36.58
C TYR A 920 -35.49 12.39 -36.35
N GLU A 921 -36.05 12.64 -35.15
CA GLU A 921 -36.87 13.82 -34.81
C GLU A 921 -36.21 15.18 -35.13
N LYS A 922 -34.94 15.34 -34.74
CA LYS A 922 -34.18 16.60 -34.77
C LYS A 922 -32.95 16.48 -35.66
N LYS A 923 -32.61 17.58 -36.34
CA LYS A 923 -31.36 17.72 -37.10
C LYS A 923 -30.18 17.83 -36.13
N ILE A 924 -29.23 16.89 -36.17
CA ILE A 924 -28.04 16.90 -35.30
C ILE A 924 -26.90 17.79 -35.81
N ARG A 925 -27.00 18.32 -37.05
CA ARG A 925 -25.96 19.12 -37.69
C ARG A 925 -26.51 20.23 -38.57
N ASN A 926 -25.83 21.38 -38.59
CA ASN A 926 -26.29 22.54 -39.35
C ASN A 926 -26.25 22.31 -40.87
N THR A 927 -25.21 21.65 -41.38
CA THR A 927 -24.98 21.37 -42.81
C THR A 927 -25.37 19.94 -43.19
N GLU A 928 -25.69 19.72 -44.47
CA GLU A 928 -26.02 18.39 -45.03
C GLU A 928 -25.00 17.89 -46.06
N ASN A 929 -23.90 18.63 -46.21
CA ASN A 929 -22.82 18.32 -47.12
C ASN A 929 -22.01 17.11 -46.60
N TYR A 930 -21.27 16.47 -47.50
CA TYR A 930 -20.29 15.47 -47.12
C TYR A 930 -19.19 16.11 -46.26
N PHE A 931 -18.68 15.36 -45.27
CA PHE A 931 -17.61 15.80 -44.37
C PHE A 931 -16.62 14.67 -44.09
N SER A 932 -15.38 15.01 -43.76
CA SER A 932 -14.38 14.02 -43.32
C SER A 932 -14.38 13.85 -41.80
N ILE A 933 -13.92 12.70 -41.32
CA ILE A 933 -13.77 12.38 -39.90
C ILE A 933 -12.29 12.26 -39.52
N ASP A 934 -11.97 12.55 -38.26
CA ASP A 934 -10.65 12.25 -37.67
C ASP A 934 -10.59 10.79 -37.24
N ASP A 935 -11.66 10.30 -36.59
CA ASP A 935 -11.79 8.93 -36.10
C ASP A 935 -13.28 8.59 -35.86
N TYR A 936 -13.59 7.31 -35.73
CA TYR A 936 -14.87 6.84 -35.18
C TYR A 936 -14.67 5.63 -34.28
N GLU A 937 -15.48 5.51 -33.23
CA GLU A 937 -15.42 4.41 -32.26
C GLU A 937 -16.81 3.80 -32.08
N VAL A 938 -16.89 2.47 -32.10
CA VAL A 938 -18.11 1.71 -31.84
C VAL A 938 -17.90 0.90 -30.56
N PHE A 939 -18.79 1.08 -29.59
CA PHE A 939 -18.75 0.42 -28.29
C PHE A 939 -19.95 -0.50 -28.12
N GLN A 940 -19.76 -1.72 -27.60
CA GLN A 940 -20.82 -2.53 -27.02
C GLN A 940 -21.06 -2.10 -25.57
N ILE A 941 -22.32 -1.93 -25.20
CA ILE A 941 -22.74 -1.50 -23.87
C ILE A 941 -23.07 -2.74 -23.05
N VAL A 942 -22.35 -2.93 -21.94
CA VAL A 942 -22.60 -4.00 -20.97
C VAL A 942 -23.06 -3.35 -19.67
N LYS A 943 -24.16 -3.82 -19.09
CA LYS A 943 -24.63 -3.37 -17.78
C LYS A 943 -23.64 -3.84 -16.71
N LYS A 944 -23.27 -2.94 -15.78
CA LYS A 944 -22.45 -3.27 -14.61
C LYS A 944 -23.24 -4.10 -13.59
#